data_AF-A0A391NZ13-F1
#
_entry.id   AF-A0A391NZ13-F1
#
_cell.length_a   1.000
_cell.length_b   1.000
_cell.length_c   1.000
_cell.angle_alpha   90.00
_cell.angle_beta   90.00
_cell.angle_gamma   90.00
#
_symmetry.space_group_name_H-M   'P 1'
#
loop_
_entity.id
_entity.type
_entity.pdbx_description
1 polymer ?
#
loop_
_entity_poly.entity_id
_entity_poly.type
_entity_poly.pdbx_seq_one_letter_code
_entity_poly.pdbx_strand_id
1 'polypeptide(L)'
;MIEHIERLKIFQLVGLPDSLGRHIHQNRLLKLAREGGQMTPQDLGKFEPERRYATLVAVVLESTATVIDELVDLHDRILVKLFSGAKHKHQQQFQKQGKAINDKVRLYSKIGQALLDAKESGDDPFAAIEAVIPWDEFTQSVTEAELLARPEAFDHLHLVSENFATLRRYTPAFLEVLQLRAATAAQAVLDAVQTLREMNADNLRKVPSDAPTAFIKPRWKPLVITPEGIDRRFYEICALSELKNALRSGDIWVKGSRQFRDFDDYLLPPEKFAALKREQALPLAINPNSDQYLEERLQLLDEQLATVTRLAKDNELPDAILTESGLKITPLDSAVPNTAQALIDQTSQLLPRIKITELLMDVDEWTGFTRHFTHLKDGAQAKDRTLLLTAILGDAINLGLTKMAESSPGMTYAKLSWLQAWHIRDETYSTALAELVNSQFRHAFAANWGDGTTSSSDGQRFRAGGKGESTGHVNPKYGSEPGRLFYTHISDQYAPFSTRVVNVGVRDSTYVLDGLLYHESDLRIEEHYTDTAGFTDHVFALMHLLGFRFAPRIRDLGETKLYVPNSVQDYPTLRPMLGGTLNIKHVCAHWDEILRLAASIKQGTVTASLMLRKLGSYPRQNGLAVALRELGRIERTLFILDWLQSVELRRRVHAGLNKGEARNSLARAVFFNRLGEIRDRSFEQQRYRASGLNLVTAAIVLWNTVYLERATQAREEAGKPVNPELLQYLSPLGWEHINLTGDYVWRQSRKLEDGKFRPLRQLGKP
;
A
#
# COMPACT_ATOMS: atom_id res chain seq x y z
N MET A 1 -12.48 14.81 -14.43
CA MET A 1 -11.60 15.99 -14.52
C MET A 1 -12.42 17.26 -14.65
N ILE A 2 -13.01 17.58 -15.82
CA ILE A 2 -13.79 18.82 -16.02
C ILE A 2 -14.91 18.98 -14.98
N GLU A 3 -15.69 17.93 -14.72
CA GLU A 3 -16.73 17.95 -13.69
C GLU A 3 -16.20 18.27 -12.29
N HIS A 4 -15.01 17.79 -11.93
CA HIS A 4 -14.39 18.12 -10.63
C HIS A 4 -13.88 19.56 -10.59
N ILE A 5 -13.39 20.10 -11.71
CA ILE A 5 -13.00 21.50 -11.83
C ILE A 5 -14.23 22.40 -11.60
N GLU A 6 -15.35 22.10 -12.24
CA GLU A 6 -16.59 22.86 -12.06
C GLU A 6 -17.14 22.75 -10.63
N ARG A 7 -17.08 21.57 -10.01
CA ARG A 7 -17.41 21.40 -8.58
C ARG A 7 -16.52 22.27 -7.69
N LEU A 8 -15.22 22.31 -7.94
CA LEU A 8 -14.29 23.14 -7.16
C LEU A 8 -14.59 24.63 -7.32
N LYS A 9 -14.86 25.10 -8.54
CA LYS A 9 -15.27 26.50 -8.79
C LYS A 9 -16.52 26.85 -7.99
N ILE A 10 -17.54 25.98 -7.97
CA ILE A 10 -18.77 26.20 -7.18
C ILE A 10 -18.45 26.38 -5.69
N PHE A 11 -17.58 25.54 -5.13
CA PHE A 11 -17.19 25.68 -3.71
C PHE A 11 -16.35 26.93 -3.43
N GLN A 12 -15.47 27.30 -4.35
CA GLN A 12 -14.65 28.51 -4.23
C GLN A 12 -15.50 29.80 -4.31
N LEU A 13 -16.60 29.80 -5.08
CA LEU A 13 -17.54 30.93 -5.16
C LEU A 13 -18.20 31.26 -3.81
N VAL A 14 -18.24 30.32 -2.85
CA VAL A 14 -18.77 30.56 -1.50
C VAL A 14 -17.91 31.58 -0.73
N GLY A 15 -16.62 31.70 -1.07
CA GLY A 15 -15.75 32.76 -0.52
C GLY A 15 -15.47 32.63 0.98
N LEU A 16 -15.31 31.41 1.49
CA LEU A 16 -15.02 31.19 2.92
C LEU A 16 -13.61 31.69 3.28
N PRO A 17 -13.41 32.30 4.48
CA PRO A 17 -12.09 32.73 4.94
C PRO A 17 -11.11 31.57 5.13
N ASP A 18 -9.83 31.78 4.80
CA ASP A 18 -8.78 30.75 4.90
C ASP A 18 -8.46 30.28 6.33
N SER A 19 -8.80 31.09 7.33
CA SER A 19 -8.60 30.82 8.75
C SER A 19 -9.73 30.00 9.38
N LEU A 20 -10.85 29.85 8.67
CA LEU A 20 -12.05 29.22 9.18
C LEU A 20 -11.81 27.72 9.46
N GLY A 21 -12.21 27.25 10.64
CA GLY A 21 -12.04 25.85 11.04
C GLY A 21 -10.65 25.48 11.59
N ARG A 22 -9.64 26.35 11.51
CA ARG A 22 -8.29 26.06 12.06
C ARG A 22 -8.25 25.85 13.58
N HIS A 23 -9.17 26.49 14.29
CA HIS A 23 -9.32 26.38 15.75
C HIS A 23 -10.30 25.26 16.17
N ILE A 24 -10.92 24.58 15.20
CA ILE A 24 -11.89 23.53 15.46
C ILE A 24 -11.18 22.19 15.27
N HIS A 25 -11.37 21.28 16.22
CA HIS A 25 -10.83 19.94 16.10
C HIS A 25 -11.31 19.27 14.81
N GLN A 26 -10.37 18.75 13.99
CA GLN A 26 -10.66 18.24 12.65
C GLN A 26 -11.76 17.16 12.64
N ASN A 27 -11.74 16.22 13.58
CA ASN A 27 -12.78 15.18 13.68
C ASN A 27 -14.19 15.76 13.89
N ARG A 28 -14.31 16.89 14.59
CA ARG A 28 -15.60 17.55 14.79
C ARG A 28 -16.09 18.17 13.48
N LEU A 29 -15.20 18.84 12.75
CA LEU A 29 -15.50 19.40 11.43
C LEU A 29 -15.93 18.30 10.44
N LEU A 30 -15.19 17.19 10.39
CA LEU A 30 -15.51 16.02 9.57
C LEU A 30 -16.87 15.43 9.90
N LYS A 31 -17.21 15.31 11.19
CA LYS A 31 -18.53 14.81 11.61
C LYS A 31 -19.66 15.69 11.08
N LEU A 32 -19.52 17.02 11.21
CA LEU A 32 -20.51 17.97 10.69
C LEU A 32 -20.64 17.89 9.17
N ALA A 33 -19.52 17.80 8.46
CA ALA A 33 -19.49 17.71 7.01
C ALA A 33 -20.17 16.43 6.52
N ARG A 34 -19.92 15.28 7.17
CA ARG A 34 -20.59 14.01 6.83
C ARG A 34 -22.08 14.05 7.11
N GLU A 35 -22.48 14.58 8.27
CA GLU A 35 -23.89 14.76 8.61
C GLU A 35 -24.61 15.62 7.56
N GLY A 36 -24.03 16.77 7.20
CA GLY A 36 -24.60 17.64 6.18
C GLY A 36 -24.58 17.03 4.78
N GLY A 37 -23.53 16.30 4.42
CA GLY A 37 -23.39 15.65 3.12
C GLY A 37 -24.42 14.53 2.86
N GLN A 38 -24.98 13.95 3.94
CA GLN A 38 -26.06 12.94 3.86
C GLN A 38 -27.47 13.55 3.90
N MET A 39 -27.59 14.87 4.11
CA MET A 39 -28.88 15.56 4.25
C MET A 39 -29.34 16.19 2.93
N THR A 40 -30.65 16.21 2.73
CA THR A 40 -31.25 17.01 1.65
C THR A 40 -31.24 18.50 2.02
N PRO A 41 -31.36 19.42 1.05
CA PRO A 41 -31.55 20.84 1.35
C PRO A 41 -32.74 21.11 2.28
N GLN A 42 -33.82 20.32 2.15
CA GLN A 42 -34.99 20.40 3.02
C GLN A 42 -34.67 19.99 4.47
N ASP A 43 -33.81 18.98 4.67
CA ASP A 43 -33.40 18.56 6.01
C ASP A 43 -32.49 19.59 6.69
N LEU A 44 -31.54 20.16 5.94
CA LEU A 44 -30.71 21.26 6.42
C LEU A 44 -31.54 22.51 6.73
N GLY A 45 -32.61 22.75 5.97
CA GLY A 45 -33.56 23.84 6.21
C GLY A 45 -34.26 23.78 7.57
N LYS A 46 -34.39 22.58 8.16
CA LYS A 46 -35.00 22.36 9.49
C LYS A 46 -34.07 22.70 10.65
N PHE A 47 -32.78 22.94 10.41
CA PHE A 47 -31.85 23.32 11.47
C PHE A 47 -31.98 24.80 11.83
N GLU A 48 -31.76 25.10 13.10
CA GLU A 48 -31.56 26.47 13.57
C GLU A 48 -30.42 27.15 12.79
N PRO A 49 -30.50 28.47 12.53
CA PRO A 49 -29.59 29.17 11.62
C PRO A 49 -28.10 28.90 11.87
N GLU A 50 -27.64 28.98 13.11
CA GLU A 50 -26.24 28.75 13.48
C GLU A 50 -25.79 27.31 13.15
N ARG A 51 -26.61 26.32 13.52
CA ARG A 51 -26.34 24.91 13.23
C ARG A 51 -26.34 24.65 11.74
N ARG A 52 -27.29 25.24 11.00
CA ARG A 52 -27.39 25.12 9.55
C ARG A 52 -26.14 25.68 8.87
N TYR A 53 -25.73 26.90 9.21
CA TYR A 53 -24.54 27.52 8.61
C TYR A 53 -23.25 26.81 9.01
N ALA A 54 -23.10 26.38 10.26
CA ALA A 54 -21.93 25.60 10.68
C ALA A 54 -21.80 24.28 9.91
N THR A 55 -22.92 23.57 9.68
CA THR A 55 -22.95 22.35 8.88
C THR A 55 -22.63 22.63 7.41
N LEU A 56 -23.22 23.66 6.80
CA LEU A 56 -22.94 24.04 5.41
C LEU A 56 -21.47 24.44 5.22
N VAL A 57 -20.92 25.24 6.13
CA VAL A 57 -19.49 25.61 6.14
C VAL A 57 -18.62 24.37 6.21
N ALA A 58 -18.93 23.43 7.13
CA ALA A 58 -18.17 22.20 7.26
C ALA A 58 -18.23 21.36 5.96
N VAL A 59 -19.40 21.25 5.33
CA VAL A 59 -19.57 20.57 4.03
C VAL A 59 -18.73 21.23 2.95
N VAL A 60 -18.71 22.57 2.85
CA VAL A 60 -17.95 23.29 1.83
C VAL A 60 -16.44 23.14 2.06
N LEU A 61 -15.95 23.32 3.29
CA LEU A 61 -14.54 23.12 3.63
C LEU A 61 -14.10 21.69 3.32
N GLU A 62 -14.93 20.71 3.71
CA GLU A 62 -14.63 19.31 3.49
C GLU A 62 -14.62 18.95 2.01
N SER A 63 -15.63 19.40 1.26
CA SER A 63 -15.77 19.10 -0.16
C SER A 63 -14.71 19.79 -1.00
N THR A 64 -14.34 21.03 -0.65
CA THR A 64 -13.27 21.78 -1.34
C THR A 64 -11.97 21.01 -1.28
N ALA A 65 -11.55 20.62 -0.08
CA ALA A 65 -10.28 19.92 0.11
C ALA A 65 -10.29 18.51 -0.53
N THR A 66 -11.42 17.79 -0.44
CA THR A 66 -11.58 16.49 -1.11
C THR A 66 -11.49 16.62 -2.63
N VAL A 67 -12.17 17.60 -3.24
CA VAL A 67 -12.15 17.79 -4.70
C VAL A 67 -10.78 18.26 -5.19
N ILE A 68 -10.06 19.09 -4.42
CA ILE A 68 -8.67 19.47 -4.73
C ILE A 68 -7.78 18.21 -4.79
N ASP A 69 -7.84 17.36 -3.77
CA ASP A 69 -7.06 16.13 -3.71
C ASP A 69 -7.41 15.21 -4.90
N GLU A 70 -8.71 15.03 -5.20
CA GLU A 70 -9.19 14.25 -6.34
C GLU A 70 -8.70 14.80 -7.69
N LEU A 71 -8.64 16.12 -7.86
CA LEU A 71 -8.14 16.76 -9.09
C LEU A 71 -6.66 16.45 -9.32
N VAL A 72 -5.82 16.60 -8.30
CA VAL A 72 -4.38 16.29 -8.39
C VAL A 72 -4.17 14.81 -8.67
N ASP A 73 -4.89 13.93 -7.98
CA ASP A 73 -4.83 12.48 -8.19
C ASP A 73 -5.25 12.07 -9.61
N LEU A 74 -6.32 12.68 -10.14
CA LEU A 74 -6.76 12.43 -11.51
C LEU A 74 -5.71 12.90 -12.52
N HIS A 75 -5.07 14.05 -12.28
CA HIS A 75 -4.01 14.55 -13.14
C HIS A 75 -2.81 13.58 -13.16
N ASP A 76 -2.38 13.09 -11.99
CA ASP A 76 -1.33 12.07 -11.88
C ASP A 76 -1.70 10.83 -12.71
N ARG A 77 -2.92 10.29 -12.54
CA ARG A 77 -3.39 9.12 -13.30
C ARG A 77 -3.38 9.33 -14.81
N ILE A 78 -3.82 10.50 -15.28
CA ILE A 78 -3.82 10.83 -16.72
C ILE A 78 -2.39 10.84 -17.25
N LEU A 79 -1.46 11.49 -16.54
CA LEU A 79 -0.05 11.52 -16.93
C LEU A 79 0.56 10.11 -16.93
N VAL A 80 0.38 9.33 -15.86
CA VAL A 80 0.90 7.95 -15.78
C VAL A 80 0.40 7.11 -16.96
N LYS A 81 -0.90 7.18 -17.28
CA LYS A 81 -1.46 6.44 -18.42
C LYS A 81 -0.83 6.88 -19.74
N LEU A 82 -0.60 8.17 -19.91
CA LEU A 82 0.00 8.75 -21.11
C LEU A 82 1.46 8.28 -21.29
N PHE A 83 2.29 8.40 -20.25
CA PHE A 83 3.69 7.96 -20.29
C PHE A 83 3.82 6.44 -20.46
N SER A 84 2.99 5.66 -19.77
CA SER A 84 2.96 4.20 -19.94
C SER A 84 2.53 3.80 -21.35
N GLY A 85 1.54 4.47 -21.92
CA GLY A 85 1.11 4.25 -23.31
C GLY A 85 2.24 4.51 -24.31
N ALA A 86 2.94 5.64 -24.16
CA ALA A 86 4.11 5.97 -24.98
C ALA A 86 5.22 4.92 -24.84
N LYS A 87 5.52 4.50 -23.60
CA LYS A 87 6.51 3.46 -23.32
C LYS A 87 6.15 2.11 -23.95
N HIS A 88 4.90 1.68 -23.84
CA HIS A 88 4.44 0.43 -24.44
C HIS A 88 4.49 0.48 -25.96
N LYS A 89 4.05 1.58 -26.58
CA LYS A 89 4.11 1.77 -28.04
C LYS A 89 5.56 1.74 -28.53
N HIS A 90 6.45 2.43 -27.82
CA HIS A 90 7.89 2.41 -28.08
C HIS A 90 8.47 1.00 -27.98
N GLN A 91 8.12 0.25 -26.93
CA GLN A 91 8.57 -1.14 -26.75
C GLN A 91 8.04 -2.06 -27.84
N GLN A 92 6.79 -1.90 -28.28
CA GLN A 92 6.22 -2.67 -29.39
C GLN A 92 6.89 -2.33 -30.73
N GLN A 93 7.15 -1.05 -31.01
CA GLN A 93 7.89 -0.62 -32.19
C GLN A 93 9.31 -1.22 -32.20
N PHE A 94 9.98 -1.19 -31.04
CA PHE A 94 11.30 -1.80 -30.86
C PHE A 94 11.27 -3.33 -31.08
N GLN A 95 10.31 -4.03 -30.48
CA GLN A 95 10.15 -5.48 -30.67
C GLN A 95 9.88 -5.85 -32.14
N LYS A 96 9.05 -5.08 -32.86
CA LYS A 96 8.77 -5.31 -34.28
C LYS A 96 10.03 -5.16 -35.15
N GLN A 97 10.92 -4.25 -34.78
CA GLN A 97 12.19 -4.02 -35.49
C GLN A 97 13.32 -4.94 -35.03
N GLY A 98 13.17 -5.64 -33.90
CA GLY A 98 14.21 -6.49 -33.31
C GLY A 98 14.70 -7.60 -34.25
N LYS A 99 13.82 -8.16 -35.09
CA LYS A 99 14.22 -9.14 -36.11
C LYS A 99 15.15 -8.51 -37.15
N ALA A 100 14.75 -7.37 -37.73
CA ALA A 100 15.55 -6.65 -38.71
C ALA A 100 16.90 -6.18 -38.13
N ILE A 101 16.93 -5.73 -36.88
CA ILE A 101 18.17 -5.36 -36.18
C ILE A 101 19.10 -6.58 -36.04
N ASN A 102 18.59 -7.71 -35.57
CA ASN A 102 19.38 -8.93 -35.40
C ASN A 102 19.93 -9.46 -36.75
N ASP A 103 19.12 -9.38 -37.80
CA ASP A 103 19.53 -9.77 -39.15
C ASP A 103 20.69 -8.89 -39.66
N LYS A 104 20.64 -7.57 -39.44
CA LYS A 104 21.75 -6.65 -39.79
C LYS A 104 23.00 -6.87 -38.93
N VAL A 105 22.86 -7.08 -37.62
CA VAL A 105 24.01 -7.37 -36.73
C VAL A 105 24.74 -8.65 -37.17
N ARG A 106 23.99 -9.70 -37.53
CA ARG A 106 24.56 -10.94 -38.07
C ARG A 106 25.27 -10.72 -39.41
N LEU A 107 24.67 -9.95 -40.30
CA LEU A 107 25.27 -9.59 -41.58
C LEU A 107 26.60 -8.86 -41.38
N TYR A 108 26.63 -7.82 -40.55
CA TYR A 108 27.87 -7.06 -40.30
C TYR A 108 28.92 -7.83 -39.52
N SER A 109 28.52 -8.77 -38.65
CA SER A 109 29.46 -9.69 -38.02
C SER A 109 30.15 -10.60 -39.04
N LYS A 110 29.41 -11.09 -40.06
CA LYS A 110 30.00 -11.90 -41.14
C LYS A 110 30.95 -11.09 -42.00
N ILE A 111 30.55 -9.86 -42.35
CA ILE A 111 31.40 -8.94 -43.11
C ILE A 111 32.67 -8.59 -42.32
N GLY A 112 32.53 -8.33 -41.01
CA GLY A 112 33.65 -8.08 -40.12
C GLY A 112 34.61 -9.27 -40.04
N GLN A 113 34.10 -10.50 -39.99
CA GLN A 113 34.93 -11.71 -40.00
C GLN A 113 35.66 -11.86 -41.34
N ALA A 114 34.98 -11.70 -42.47
CA ALA A 114 35.60 -11.76 -43.79
C ALA A 114 36.72 -10.72 -43.97
N LEU A 115 36.55 -9.52 -43.39
CA LEU A 115 37.59 -8.49 -43.38
C LEU A 115 38.77 -8.84 -42.47
N LEU A 116 38.54 -9.50 -41.34
CA LEU A 116 39.62 -9.99 -40.47
C LEU A 116 40.42 -11.10 -41.17
N ASP A 117 39.73 -12.06 -41.79
CA ASP A 117 40.36 -13.19 -42.51
C ASP A 117 41.18 -12.69 -43.71
N ALA A 118 40.66 -11.72 -44.47
CA ALA A 118 41.37 -11.09 -45.58
C ALA A 118 42.62 -10.32 -45.12
N LYS A 119 42.52 -9.63 -43.97
CA LYS A 119 43.67 -8.93 -43.36
C LYS A 119 44.75 -9.90 -42.91
N GLU A 120 44.39 -11.06 -42.36
CA GLU A 120 45.35 -12.09 -41.94
C GLU A 120 46.02 -12.78 -43.13
N SER A 121 45.27 -13.01 -44.21
CA SER A 121 45.74 -13.74 -45.40
C SER A 121 46.43 -12.84 -46.44
N GLY A 122 46.29 -11.52 -46.34
CA GLY A 122 46.83 -10.55 -47.31
C GLY A 122 45.97 -10.36 -48.56
N ASP A 123 44.70 -10.77 -48.51
CA ASP A 123 43.75 -10.72 -49.62
C ASP A 123 43.08 -9.33 -49.74
N ASP A 124 42.44 -9.06 -50.89
CA ASP A 124 41.73 -7.80 -51.14
C ASP A 124 40.47 -7.69 -50.25
N PRO A 125 40.38 -6.67 -49.37
CA PRO A 125 39.22 -6.47 -48.49
C PRO A 125 37.92 -6.19 -49.25
N PHE A 126 37.96 -5.62 -50.46
CA PHE A 126 36.75 -5.35 -51.23
C PHE A 126 36.18 -6.63 -51.85
N ALA A 127 37.05 -7.50 -52.37
CA ALA A 127 36.66 -8.84 -52.82
C ALA A 127 36.11 -9.71 -51.68
N ALA A 128 36.64 -9.56 -50.46
CA ALA A 128 36.16 -10.27 -49.28
C ALA A 128 34.75 -9.84 -48.84
N ILE A 129 34.41 -8.55 -48.96
CA ILE A 129 33.04 -8.06 -48.71
C ILE A 129 32.08 -8.60 -49.79
N GLU A 130 32.49 -8.52 -51.07
CA GLU A 130 31.67 -8.95 -52.21
C GLU A 130 31.36 -10.46 -52.18
N ALA A 131 32.26 -11.28 -51.62
CA ALA A 131 32.02 -12.70 -51.38
C ALA A 131 30.94 -12.99 -50.33
N VAL A 132 30.67 -12.04 -49.42
CA VAL A 132 29.63 -12.15 -48.38
C VAL A 132 28.29 -11.57 -48.87
N ILE A 133 28.32 -10.46 -49.59
CA ILE A 133 27.13 -9.74 -50.09
C ILE A 133 27.49 -8.88 -51.31
N PRO A 134 26.65 -8.86 -52.38
CA PRO A 134 26.87 -7.96 -53.52
C PRO A 134 26.87 -6.48 -53.11
N TRP A 135 27.65 -5.64 -53.81
CA TRP A 135 27.80 -4.21 -53.45
C TRP A 135 26.50 -3.41 -53.45
N ASP A 136 25.56 -3.70 -54.35
CA ASP A 136 24.24 -3.06 -54.38
C ASP A 136 23.41 -3.41 -53.14
N GLU A 137 23.41 -4.69 -52.76
CA GLU A 137 22.75 -5.18 -51.55
C GLU A 137 23.44 -4.69 -50.28
N PHE A 138 24.77 -4.57 -50.28
CA PHE A 138 25.53 -3.99 -49.18
C PHE A 138 25.15 -2.52 -48.97
N THR A 139 25.09 -1.72 -50.03
CA THR A 139 24.70 -0.31 -49.98
C THR A 139 23.28 -0.14 -49.45
N GLN A 140 22.34 -0.97 -49.94
CA GLN A 140 20.98 -1.01 -49.40
C GLN A 140 20.98 -1.43 -47.93
N SER A 141 21.81 -2.40 -47.55
CA SER A 141 21.90 -2.87 -46.17
C SER A 141 22.40 -1.77 -45.22
N VAL A 142 23.38 -0.97 -45.64
CA VAL A 142 23.92 0.17 -44.88
C VAL A 142 22.85 1.24 -44.72
N THR A 143 22.11 1.57 -45.79
CA THR A 143 21.00 2.54 -45.72
C THR A 143 19.89 2.06 -44.78
N GLU A 144 19.51 0.77 -44.86
CA GLU A 144 18.55 0.16 -43.94
C GLU A 144 19.07 0.11 -42.51
N ALA A 145 20.37 -0.14 -42.32
CA ALA A 145 21.01 -0.14 -41.03
C ALA A 145 21.11 1.28 -40.46
N GLU A 146 21.30 2.33 -41.25
CA GLU A 146 21.24 3.72 -40.80
C GLU A 146 19.82 4.12 -40.38
N LEU A 147 18.78 3.61 -41.04
CA LEU A 147 17.39 3.79 -40.62
C LEU A 147 17.04 3.01 -39.33
N LEU A 148 17.71 1.88 -39.10
CA LEU A 148 17.57 1.04 -37.90
C LEU A 148 18.48 1.46 -36.75
N ALA A 149 19.64 2.04 -37.05
CA ALA A 149 20.65 2.56 -36.14
C ALA A 149 20.13 3.89 -35.62
N ARG A 150 19.88 3.92 -34.32
CA ARG A 150 19.23 5.06 -33.68
C ARG A 150 20.21 5.85 -32.83
N PRO A 151 19.98 7.16 -32.65
CA PRO A 151 20.79 7.97 -31.74
C PRO A 151 20.71 7.43 -30.30
N GLU A 152 21.72 7.72 -29.48
CA GLU A 152 21.70 7.43 -28.03
C GLU A 152 20.45 8.01 -27.31
N ALA A 153 19.81 9.03 -27.90
CA ALA A 153 18.58 9.65 -27.40
C ALA A 153 17.28 8.88 -27.72
N PHE A 154 17.35 7.61 -28.13
CA PHE A 154 16.17 6.79 -28.45
C PHE A 154 15.29 6.51 -27.22
N ASP A 155 14.34 7.41 -27.02
CA ASP A 155 13.50 7.42 -25.83
C ASP A 155 12.02 7.64 -26.19
N HIS A 156 11.12 7.01 -25.44
CA HIS A 156 9.67 7.07 -25.62
C HIS A 156 9.05 8.47 -25.45
N LEU A 157 9.81 9.47 -24.99
CA LEU A 157 9.32 10.82 -24.76
C LEU A 157 8.82 11.52 -26.03
N HIS A 158 9.33 11.21 -27.22
CA HIS A 158 8.82 11.81 -28.46
C HIS A 158 7.35 11.44 -28.74
N LEU A 159 6.93 10.22 -28.36
CA LEU A 159 5.57 9.70 -28.55
C LEU A 159 4.54 10.28 -27.56
N VAL A 160 5.02 10.90 -26.47
CA VAL A 160 4.16 11.51 -25.46
C VAL A 160 3.35 12.69 -26.05
N SER A 161 3.88 13.36 -27.07
CA SER A 161 3.23 14.49 -27.76
C SER A 161 1.97 14.10 -28.54
N GLU A 162 1.80 12.84 -28.94
CA GLU A 162 0.64 12.37 -29.72
C GLU A 162 -0.70 12.60 -28.99
N ASN A 163 -0.68 12.58 -27.65
CA ASN A 163 -1.87 12.76 -26.81
C ASN A 163 -1.99 14.18 -26.23
N PHE A 164 -1.22 15.15 -26.74
CA PHE A 164 -1.21 16.53 -26.24
C PHE A 164 -2.59 17.18 -26.26
N ALA A 165 -3.40 16.94 -27.30
CA ALA A 165 -4.75 17.46 -27.39
C ALA A 165 -5.63 17.04 -26.20
N THR A 166 -5.48 15.81 -25.71
CA THR A 166 -6.22 15.30 -24.55
C THR A 166 -5.84 16.03 -23.26
N LEU A 167 -4.56 16.36 -23.08
CA LEU A 167 -4.10 17.17 -21.93
C LEU A 167 -4.66 18.60 -22.01
N ARG A 168 -4.55 19.24 -23.18
CA ARG A 168 -5.02 20.61 -23.41
C ARG A 168 -6.49 20.84 -23.13
N ARG A 169 -7.33 19.79 -23.21
CA ARG A 169 -8.78 19.89 -22.91
C ARG A 169 -9.09 20.31 -21.47
N TYR A 170 -8.17 20.11 -20.52
CA TYR A 170 -8.43 20.41 -19.11
C TYR A 170 -7.32 21.18 -18.43
N THR A 171 -6.07 21.12 -18.92
CA THR A 171 -4.92 21.70 -18.23
C THR A 171 -5.03 23.22 -18.00
N PRO A 172 -5.60 24.05 -18.90
CA PRO A 172 -5.77 25.47 -18.61
C PRO A 172 -6.63 25.72 -17.36
N ALA A 173 -7.84 25.14 -17.33
CA ALA A 173 -8.77 25.29 -16.22
C ALA A 173 -8.26 24.63 -14.92
N PHE A 174 -7.51 23.52 -15.04
CA PHE A 174 -6.85 22.86 -13.91
C PHE A 174 -5.77 23.75 -13.29
N LEU A 175 -4.92 24.37 -14.09
CA LEU A 175 -3.88 25.26 -13.58
C LEU A 175 -4.49 26.55 -13.01
N GLU A 176 -5.58 27.05 -13.57
CA GLU A 176 -6.27 28.25 -13.08
C GLU A 176 -6.92 28.05 -11.69
N VAL A 177 -7.62 26.93 -11.49
CA VAL A 177 -8.42 26.70 -10.27
C VAL A 177 -7.58 26.36 -9.03
N LEU A 178 -6.33 25.90 -9.21
CA LEU A 178 -5.45 25.48 -8.13
C LEU A 178 -4.57 26.64 -7.62
N GLN A 179 -4.63 26.93 -6.33
CA GLN A 179 -3.75 27.90 -5.69
C GLN A 179 -2.45 27.23 -5.25
N LEU A 180 -1.46 27.21 -6.15
CA LEU A 180 -0.16 26.58 -5.98
C LEU A 180 0.82 27.47 -5.22
N ARG A 181 1.63 26.86 -4.35
CA ARG A 181 2.79 27.45 -3.68
C ARG A 181 3.98 26.49 -3.80
N ALA A 182 5.20 27.02 -3.76
CA ALA A 182 6.41 26.24 -3.92
C ALA A 182 7.44 26.54 -2.84
N ALA A 183 8.20 25.52 -2.47
CA ALA A 183 9.45 25.68 -1.76
C ALA A 183 10.50 26.24 -2.73
N THR A 184 11.57 26.83 -2.19
CA THR A 184 12.65 27.45 -2.99
C THR A 184 13.21 26.49 -4.04
N ALA A 185 13.32 25.19 -3.72
CA ALA A 185 13.85 24.17 -4.63
C ALA A 185 12.95 23.90 -5.86
N ALA A 186 11.65 24.20 -5.80
CA ALA A 186 10.70 23.96 -6.89
C ALA A 186 10.18 25.26 -7.53
N GLN A 187 10.76 26.41 -7.19
CA GLN A 187 10.32 27.71 -7.72
C GLN A 187 10.35 27.75 -9.25
N ALA A 188 11.41 27.21 -9.88
CA ALA A 188 11.50 27.14 -11.34
C ALA A 188 10.36 26.35 -12.03
N VAL A 189 9.77 25.37 -11.33
CA VAL A 189 8.59 24.63 -11.84
C VAL A 189 7.34 25.50 -11.71
N LEU A 190 7.19 26.22 -10.59
CA LEU A 190 6.07 27.13 -10.37
C LEU A 190 6.09 28.29 -11.36
N ASP A 191 7.27 28.85 -11.64
CA ASP A 191 7.45 29.93 -12.62
C ASP A 191 7.03 29.46 -14.02
N ALA A 192 7.40 28.23 -14.41
CA ALA A 192 6.98 27.65 -15.68
C ALA A 192 5.44 27.47 -15.74
N VAL A 193 4.82 27.03 -14.65
CA VAL A 193 3.35 26.95 -14.54
C VAL A 193 2.70 28.32 -14.68
N GLN A 194 3.32 29.36 -14.12
CA GLN A 194 2.84 30.73 -14.25
C GLN A 194 2.92 31.23 -15.70
N THR A 195 4.04 30.96 -16.41
CA THR A 195 4.13 31.21 -17.86
C THR A 195 3.02 30.48 -18.63
N LEU A 196 2.70 29.23 -18.27
CA LEU A 196 1.59 28.51 -18.91
C LEU A 196 0.22 29.16 -18.65
N ARG A 197 0.00 29.69 -17.44
CA ARG A 197 -1.26 30.41 -17.11
C ARG A 197 -1.41 31.67 -17.96
N GLU A 198 -0.36 32.47 -18.05
CA GLU A 198 -0.32 33.70 -18.86
C GLU A 198 -0.53 33.38 -20.34
N MET A 199 0.20 32.40 -20.87
CA MET A 199 0.01 31.94 -22.25
C MET A 199 -1.43 31.47 -22.54
N ASN A 200 -2.10 30.85 -21.57
CA ASN A 200 -3.48 30.41 -21.72
C ASN A 200 -4.48 31.58 -21.65
N ALA A 201 -4.26 32.54 -20.77
CA ALA A 201 -5.09 33.74 -20.65
C ALA A 201 -5.01 34.61 -21.91
N ASP A 202 -3.80 34.80 -22.44
CA ASP A 202 -3.53 35.65 -23.60
C ASP A 202 -3.65 34.92 -24.94
N ASN A 203 -4.02 33.62 -24.92
CA ASN A 203 -4.12 32.75 -26.10
C ASN A 203 -2.83 32.72 -26.95
N LEU A 204 -1.66 32.83 -26.32
CA LEU A 204 -0.36 32.80 -26.98
C LEU A 204 -0.11 31.43 -27.62
N ARG A 205 0.39 31.46 -28.87
CA ARG A 205 0.69 30.23 -29.64
C ARG A 205 2.11 29.71 -29.45
N LYS A 206 3.07 30.61 -29.18
CA LYS A 206 4.49 30.30 -28.97
C LYS A 206 4.87 30.54 -27.51
N VAL A 207 5.82 29.75 -27.01
CA VAL A 207 6.40 29.97 -25.68
C VAL A 207 7.33 31.19 -25.77
N PRO A 208 7.28 32.14 -24.81
CA PRO A 208 8.20 33.27 -24.74
C PRO A 208 9.67 32.83 -24.70
N SER A 209 10.58 33.60 -25.29
CA SER A 209 12.01 33.27 -25.32
C SER A 209 12.70 33.34 -23.96
N ASP A 210 12.14 34.13 -23.04
CA ASP A 210 12.54 34.30 -21.65
C ASP A 210 11.86 33.33 -20.68
N ALA A 211 11.05 32.39 -21.20
CA ALA A 211 10.37 31.41 -20.37
C ALA A 211 11.36 30.60 -19.52
N PRO A 212 11.02 30.26 -18.26
CA PRO A 212 11.89 29.49 -17.38
C PRO A 212 12.29 28.15 -18.02
N THR A 213 13.57 27.80 -18.00
CA THR A 213 14.07 26.52 -18.55
C THR A 213 14.86 25.69 -17.53
N ALA A 214 15.15 26.25 -16.35
CA ALA A 214 15.95 25.60 -15.30
C ALA A 214 15.34 24.29 -14.77
N PHE A 215 14.00 24.16 -14.81
CA PHE A 215 13.30 22.95 -14.38
C PHE A 215 13.43 21.78 -15.38
N ILE A 216 13.87 22.04 -16.62
CA ILE A 216 13.92 21.04 -17.70
C ILE A 216 15.06 20.06 -17.44
N LYS A 217 14.71 18.82 -17.09
CA LYS A 217 15.70 17.75 -16.88
C LYS A 217 16.46 17.44 -18.18
N PRO A 218 17.71 16.96 -18.11
CA PRO A 218 18.55 16.66 -19.28
C PRO A 218 17.85 15.82 -20.35
N ARG A 219 17.04 14.84 -19.91
CA ARG A 219 16.29 13.94 -20.77
C ARG A 219 15.19 14.63 -21.62
N TRP A 220 14.68 15.78 -21.18
CA TRP A 220 13.69 16.58 -21.92
C TRP A 220 14.33 17.64 -22.83
N LYS A 221 15.56 18.08 -22.53
CA LYS A 221 16.21 19.20 -23.23
C LYS A 221 16.19 19.07 -24.77
N PRO A 222 16.54 17.91 -25.37
CA PRO A 222 16.55 17.77 -26.84
C PRO A 222 15.16 17.90 -27.50
N LEU A 223 14.08 17.71 -26.73
CA LEU A 223 12.71 17.79 -27.23
C LEU A 223 12.08 19.17 -26.99
N VAL A 224 12.49 19.86 -25.92
CA VAL A 224 11.94 21.15 -25.53
C VAL A 224 12.67 22.30 -26.21
N ILE A 225 13.99 22.22 -26.32
CA ILE A 225 14.84 23.27 -26.90
C ILE A 225 15.27 22.82 -28.29
N THR A 226 14.72 23.44 -29.33
CA THR A 226 15.04 23.15 -30.73
C THR A 226 15.74 24.35 -31.38
N PRO A 227 16.39 24.18 -32.55
CA PRO A 227 16.99 25.30 -33.29
C PRO A 227 16.00 26.43 -33.62
N GLU A 228 14.71 26.12 -33.73
CA GLU A 228 13.62 27.05 -34.03
C GLU A 228 13.03 27.74 -32.79
N GLY A 229 13.49 27.40 -31.58
CA GLY A 229 13.04 27.94 -30.31
C GLY A 229 12.51 26.87 -29.35
N ILE A 230 11.64 27.27 -28.42
CA ILE A 230 11.05 26.35 -27.44
C ILE A 230 9.81 25.67 -28.04
N ASP A 231 9.82 24.33 -28.16
CA ASP A 231 8.63 23.57 -28.57
C ASP A 231 7.58 23.60 -27.46
N ARG A 232 6.45 24.24 -27.76
CA ARG A 232 5.34 24.41 -26.82
C ARG A 232 4.81 23.09 -26.26
N ARG A 233 4.65 22.06 -27.11
CA ARG A 233 4.02 20.79 -26.71
C ARG A 233 4.90 20.10 -25.68
N PHE A 234 6.20 20.02 -25.96
CA PHE A 234 7.14 19.40 -25.04
C PHE A 234 7.38 20.26 -23.79
N TYR A 235 7.39 21.58 -23.90
CA TYR A 235 7.48 22.48 -22.75
C TYR A 235 6.30 22.29 -21.78
N GLU A 236 5.06 22.33 -22.29
CA GLU A 236 3.84 22.15 -21.49
C GLU A 236 3.81 20.77 -20.81
N ILE A 237 4.11 19.71 -21.55
CA ILE A 237 4.13 18.35 -21.01
C ILE A 237 5.23 18.20 -19.95
N CYS A 238 6.41 18.77 -20.19
CA CYS A 238 7.52 18.76 -19.24
C CYS A 238 7.13 19.46 -17.95
N ALA A 239 6.56 20.67 -18.03
CA ALA A 239 6.11 21.44 -16.88
C ALA A 239 5.04 20.69 -16.07
N LEU A 240 4.04 20.08 -16.73
CA LEU A 240 3.01 19.28 -16.05
C LEU A 240 3.59 18.01 -15.40
N SER A 241 4.55 17.36 -16.06
CA SER A 241 5.24 16.19 -15.52
C SER A 241 6.06 16.53 -14.27
N GLU A 242 6.77 17.66 -14.29
CA GLU A 242 7.55 18.13 -13.13
C GLU A 242 6.65 18.68 -12.02
N LEU A 243 5.56 19.37 -12.34
CA LEU A 243 4.52 19.76 -11.37
C LEU A 243 3.97 18.56 -10.63
N LYS A 244 3.61 17.48 -11.35
CA LYS A 244 3.18 16.21 -10.74
C LYS A 244 4.23 15.68 -9.75
N ASN A 245 5.51 15.71 -10.11
CA ASN A 245 6.57 15.18 -9.25
C ASN A 245 6.75 16.07 -8.00
N ALA A 246 6.73 17.39 -8.16
CA ALA A 246 6.84 18.35 -7.07
C ALA A 246 5.63 18.31 -6.10
N LEU A 247 4.40 18.11 -6.61
CA LEU A 247 3.23 17.87 -5.78
C LEU A 247 3.35 16.58 -4.96
N ARG A 248 3.92 15.52 -5.57
CA ARG A 248 4.13 14.24 -4.89
C ARG A 248 5.20 14.30 -3.82
N SER A 249 6.28 15.06 -4.02
CA SER A 249 7.31 15.29 -3.00
C SER A 249 6.84 16.25 -1.91
N GLY A 250 5.92 17.17 -2.24
CA GLY A 250 5.52 18.26 -1.35
C GLY A 250 6.37 19.52 -1.52
N ASP A 251 7.26 19.56 -2.52
CA ASP A 251 7.99 20.78 -2.88
C ASP A 251 7.08 21.83 -3.52
N ILE A 252 5.96 21.40 -4.10
CA ILE A 252 4.82 22.24 -4.44
C ILE A 252 3.61 21.73 -3.67
N TRP A 253 2.81 22.65 -3.15
CA TRP A 253 1.57 22.35 -2.45
C TRP A 253 0.40 23.19 -2.96
N VAL A 254 -0.81 22.69 -2.71
CA VAL A 254 -2.07 23.34 -3.06
C VAL A 254 -2.73 23.83 -1.80
N LYS A 255 -3.02 25.13 -1.74
CA LYS A 255 -3.78 25.70 -0.64
C LYS A 255 -5.18 25.09 -0.58
N GLY A 256 -5.60 24.69 0.63
CA GLY A 256 -6.88 24.04 0.87
C GLY A 256 -6.87 22.52 0.65
N SER A 257 -5.76 21.92 0.22
CA SER A 257 -5.63 20.46 0.11
C SER A 257 -5.36 19.80 1.47
N ARG A 258 -5.75 18.53 1.64
CA ARG A 258 -5.31 17.71 2.79
C ARG A 258 -4.05 16.91 2.49
N GLN A 259 -3.95 16.37 1.27
CA GLN A 259 -2.86 15.46 0.88
C GLN A 259 -1.67 16.16 0.22
N PHE A 260 -1.87 17.38 -0.26
CA PHE A 260 -0.90 18.22 -0.94
C PHE A 260 -0.80 19.58 -0.23
N ARG A 261 -0.64 19.60 1.10
CA ARG A 261 -0.23 20.81 1.86
C ARG A 261 1.29 20.85 2.04
N ASP A 262 1.79 21.94 2.62
CA ASP A 262 3.19 22.10 3.00
C ASP A 262 3.65 20.89 3.84
N PHE A 263 4.89 20.43 3.62
CA PHE A 263 5.45 19.31 4.35
C PHE A 263 5.48 19.58 5.87
N ASP A 264 5.86 20.79 6.27
CA ASP A 264 5.97 21.16 7.68
C ASP A 264 4.61 21.20 8.39
N ASP A 265 3.53 21.51 7.65
CA ASP A 265 2.16 21.55 8.18
C ASP A 265 1.63 20.14 8.55
N TYR A 266 2.30 19.06 8.14
CA TYR A 266 1.98 17.70 8.59
C TYR A 266 2.54 17.35 9.96
N LEU A 267 3.65 17.99 10.32
CA LEU A 267 4.42 17.63 11.49
C LEU A 267 3.90 18.38 12.71
N LEU A 268 4.28 17.90 13.90
CA LEU A 268 4.07 18.64 15.14
C LEU A 268 4.64 20.06 15.00
N PRO A 269 3.94 21.10 15.49
CA PRO A 269 4.50 22.45 15.52
C PRO A 269 5.87 22.47 16.21
N PRO A 270 6.86 23.22 15.69
CA PRO A 270 8.22 23.23 16.26
C PRO A 270 8.25 23.52 17.76
N GLU A 271 7.40 24.45 18.22
CA GLU A 271 7.28 24.79 19.64
C GLU A 271 6.78 23.62 20.49
N LYS A 272 5.76 22.89 20.01
CA LYS A 272 5.23 21.70 20.68
C LYS A 272 6.26 20.58 20.72
N PHE A 273 6.98 20.37 19.62
CA PHE A 273 8.07 19.39 19.57
C PHE A 273 9.19 19.74 20.55
N ALA A 274 9.63 20.99 20.58
CA ALA A 274 10.66 21.46 21.50
C ALA A 274 10.24 21.33 22.98
N ALA A 275 8.97 21.58 23.30
CA ALA A 275 8.41 21.36 24.63
C ALA A 275 8.48 19.87 25.03
N LEU A 276 7.96 18.97 24.18
CA LEU A 276 7.99 17.52 24.42
C LEU A 276 9.41 16.98 24.59
N LYS A 277 10.37 17.48 23.79
CA LYS A 277 11.78 17.10 23.90
C LYS A 277 12.40 17.56 25.22
N ARG A 278 12.12 18.79 25.66
CA ARG A 278 12.62 19.33 26.93
C ARG A 278 12.05 18.58 28.14
N GLU A 279 10.79 18.17 28.06
CA GLU A 279 10.08 17.41 29.09
C GLU A 279 10.41 15.91 29.08
N GLN A 280 11.28 15.44 28.16
CA GLN A 280 11.57 14.02 27.94
C GLN A 280 10.32 13.16 27.70
N ALA A 281 9.29 13.77 27.10
CA ALA A 281 7.97 13.19 26.88
C ALA A 281 7.71 12.82 25.40
N LEU A 282 8.78 12.65 24.61
CA LEU A 282 8.66 12.19 23.22
C LEU A 282 8.12 10.75 23.21
N PRO A 283 7.03 10.46 22.49
CA PRO A 283 6.41 9.14 22.48
C PRO A 283 7.16 8.19 21.53
N LEU A 284 8.45 7.99 21.75
CA LEU A 284 9.33 7.16 20.93
C LEU A 284 9.97 6.07 21.78
N ALA A 285 10.25 4.92 21.17
CA ALA A 285 10.81 3.75 21.86
C ALA A 285 12.34 3.77 21.94
N ILE A 286 12.97 4.89 21.58
CA ILE A 286 14.42 5.05 21.46
C ILE A 286 14.92 6.18 22.35
N ASN A 287 16.21 6.16 22.65
CA ASN A 287 16.88 7.29 23.29
C ASN A 287 16.87 8.51 22.34
N PRO A 288 16.29 9.67 22.72
CA PRO A 288 16.24 10.85 21.88
C PRO A 288 17.58 11.59 21.79
N ASN A 289 18.60 11.21 22.55
CA ASN A 289 19.96 11.74 22.42
C ASN A 289 20.67 11.07 21.23
N SER A 290 21.06 11.85 20.22
CA SER A 290 21.68 11.34 18.99
C SER A 290 22.95 10.55 19.25
N ASP A 291 23.81 11.06 20.12
CA ASP A 291 25.17 10.53 20.28
C ASP A 291 25.11 9.20 21.03
N GLN A 292 24.34 9.15 22.13
CA GLN A 292 24.10 7.93 22.88
C GLN A 292 23.40 6.86 22.04
N TYR A 293 22.34 7.23 21.31
CA TYR A 293 21.62 6.30 20.46
C TYR A 293 22.53 5.70 19.38
N LEU A 294 23.30 6.55 18.68
CA LEU A 294 24.17 6.08 17.60
C LEU A 294 25.34 5.27 18.14
N GLU A 295 25.91 5.63 19.28
CA GLU A 295 26.97 4.85 19.93
C GLU A 295 26.47 3.43 20.27
N GLU A 296 25.33 3.31 20.96
CA GLU A 296 24.72 2.02 21.30
C GLU A 296 24.43 1.17 20.05
N ARG A 297 23.89 1.78 19.00
CA ARG A 297 23.51 1.06 17.77
C ARG A 297 24.71 0.65 16.94
N LEU A 298 25.74 1.49 16.86
CA LEU A 298 26.96 1.18 16.13
C LEU A 298 27.79 0.11 16.86
N GLN A 299 27.83 0.15 18.19
CA GLN A 299 28.46 -0.91 18.98
C GLN A 299 27.79 -2.27 18.72
N LEU A 300 26.45 -2.33 18.78
CA LEU A 300 25.70 -3.54 18.47
C LEU A 300 25.98 -4.03 17.04
N LEU A 301 26.03 -3.11 16.06
CA LEU A 301 26.32 -3.44 14.68
C LEU A 301 27.71 -4.04 14.52
N ASP A 302 28.73 -3.47 15.17
CA ASP A 302 30.11 -3.97 15.12
C ASP A 302 30.21 -5.37 15.77
N GLU A 303 29.56 -5.59 16.91
CA GLU A 303 29.50 -6.90 17.57
C GLU A 303 28.84 -7.99 16.69
N GLN A 304 27.72 -7.66 16.05
CA GLN A 304 27.01 -8.59 15.16
C GLN A 304 27.79 -8.86 13.87
N LEU A 305 28.42 -7.83 13.28
CA LEU A 305 29.28 -8.00 12.11
C LEU A 305 30.48 -8.90 12.42
N ALA A 306 31.13 -8.71 13.57
CA ALA A 306 32.25 -9.54 14.00
C ALA A 306 31.82 -11.00 14.21
N THR A 307 30.68 -11.21 14.87
CA THR A 307 30.14 -12.56 15.14
C THR A 307 29.81 -13.30 13.84
N VAL A 308 29.05 -12.67 12.94
CA VAL A 308 28.67 -13.27 11.65
C VAL A 308 29.92 -13.49 10.77
N THR A 309 30.89 -12.58 10.78
CA THR A 309 32.15 -12.75 10.03
C THR A 309 32.91 -13.98 10.50
N ARG A 310 32.99 -14.20 11.83
CA ARG A 310 33.63 -15.40 12.40
C ARG A 310 32.88 -16.66 11.99
N LEU A 311 31.57 -16.72 12.21
CA LEU A 311 30.75 -17.89 11.85
C LEU A 311 30.80 -18.19 10.35
N ALA A 312 30.77 -17.17 9.50
CA ALA A 312 30.86 -17.33 8.05
C ALA A 312 32.22 -17.89 7.63
N LYS A 313 33.31 -17.41 8.24
CA LYS A 313 34.67 -17.88 7.96
C LYS A 313 34.85 -19.35 8.34
N ASP A 314 34.26 -19.76 9.46
CA ASP A 314 34.38 -21.11 10.00
C ASP A 314 33.32 -22.08 9.43
N ASN A 315 32.44 -21.61 8.53
CA ASN A 315 31.26 -22.33 8.02
C ASN A 315 30.31 -22.83 9.12
N GLU A 316 30.21 -22.08 10.22
CA GLU A 316 29.37 -22.37 11.38
C GLU A 316 28.04 -21.59 11.36
N LEU A 317 27.73 -20.89 10.26
CA LEU A 317 26.43 -20.23 10.11
C LEU A 317 25.32 -21.29 10.04
N PRO A 318 24.26 -21.19 10.87
CA PRO A 318 23.24 -22.21 10.94
C PRO A 318 22.37 -22.19 9.67
N ASP A 319 22.31 -23.32 8.97
CA ASP A 319 21.59 -23.50 7.71
C ASP A 319 21.92 -22.46 6.63
N ALA A 320 23.11 -21.86 6.67
CA ALA A 320 23.56 -20.87 5.70
C ALA A 320 25.06 -21.01 5.42
N ILE A 321 25.45 -20.79 4.17
CA ILE A 321 26.85 -20.84 3.73
C ILE A 321 27.10 -19.59 2.88
N LEU A 322 28.23 -18.93 3.12
CA LEU A 322 28.68 -17.78 2.35
C LEU A 322 29.92 -18.18 1.51
N THR A 323 29.76 -18.17 0.19
CA THR A 323 30.85 -18.47 -0.76
C THR A 323 31.19 -17.24 -1.61
N GLU A 324 32.26 -17.32 -2.41
CA GLU A 324 32.59 -16.27 -3.39
C GLU A 324 31.46 -16.00 -4.40
N SER A 325 30.63 -17.02 -4.67
CA SER A 325 29.43 -16.93 -5.51
C SER A 325 28.20 -16.33 -4.80
N GLY A 326 28.26 -16.08 -3.49
CA GLY A 326 27.21 -15.43 -2.71
C GLY A 326 26.67 -16.25 -1.54
N LEU A 327 25.58 -15.77 -0.95
CA LEU A 327 24.91 -16.40 0.19
C LEU A 327 23.94 -17.50 -0.27
N LYS A 328 24.03 -18.69 0.33
CA LYS A 328 23.07 -19.78 0.18
C LYS A 328 22.46 -20.14 1.53
N ILE A 329 21.13 -20.18 1.61
CA ILE A 329 20.38 -20.62 2.80
C ILE A 329 19.66 -21.93 2.49
N THR A 330 19.77 -22.90 3.39
CA THR A 330 19.06 -24.18 3.29
C THR A 330 17.57 -23.96 3.54
N PRO A 331 16.67 -24.48 2.69
CA PRO A 331 15.23 -24.42 2.92
C PRO A 331 14.84 -25.07 4.25
N LEU A 332 13.85 -24.51 4.93
CA LEU A 332 13.30 -25.10 6.15
C LEU A 332 12.45 -26.33 5.82
N ASP A 333 12.60 -27.41 6.60
CA ASP A 333 11.72 -28.58 6.54
C ASP A 333 10.30 -28.26 7.03
N SER A 334 9.33 -29.02 6.54
CA SER A 334 7.93 -28.92 6.99
C SER A 334 7.80 -29.36 8.45
N ALA A 335 7.27 -28.47 9.29
CA ALA A 335 7.18 -28.65 10.74
C ALA A 335 5.85 -29.25 11.23
N VAL A 336 4.97 -29.75 10.35
CA VAL A 336 3.67 -30.32 10.74
C VAL A 336 3.78 -31.84 10.91
N PRO A 337 3.65 -32.40 12.12
CA PRO A 337 3.67 -33.84 12.34
C PRO A 337 2.43 -34.53 11.74
N ASN A 338 2.57 -35.76 11.24
CA ASN A 338 1.42 -36.56 10.75
C ASN A 338 0.31 -36.73 11.81
N THR A 339 0.69 -36.76 13.09
CA THR A 339 -0.25 -36.83 14.22
C THR A 339 -1.11 -35.56 14.37
N ALA A 340 -0.60 -34.40 13.97
CA ALA A 340 -1.36 -33.15 13.93
C ALA A 340 -2.47 -33.20 12.86
N GLN A 341 -2.18 -33.77 11.68
CA GLN A 341 -3.17 -33.90 10.62
C GLN A 341 -4.39 -34.73 11.05
N ALA A 342 -4.16 -35.83 11.76
CA ALA A 342 -5.25 -36.65 12.30
C ALA A 342 -6.14 -35.87 13.28
N LEU A 343 -5.57 -35.00 14.11
CA LEU A 343 -6.33 -34.13 15.02
C LEU A 343 -7.14 -33.08 14.26
N ILE A 344 -6.56 -32.47 13.22
CA ILE A 344 -7.22 -31.50 12.33
C ILE A 344 -8.47 -32.13 11.69
N ASP A 345 -8.33 -33.31 11.09
CA ASP A 345 -9.44 -33.97 10.39
C ASP A 345 -10.57 -34.32 11.36
N GLN A 346 -10.21 -34.84 12.53
CA GLN A 346 -11.19 -35.29 13.52
C GLN A 346 -11.92 -34.13 14.20
N THR A 347 -11.23 -33.04 14.53
CA THR A 347 -11.88 -31.84 15.09
C THR A 347 -12.78 -31.20 14.05
N SER A 348 -12.34 -31.05 12.80
CA SER A 348 -13.13 -30.51 11.68
C SER A 348 -14.45 -31.27 11.46
N GLN A 349 -14.44 -32.60 11.61
CA GLN A 349 -15.66 -33.42 11.51
C GLN A 349 -16.67 -33.16 12.63
N LEU A 350 -16.24 -32.69 13.81
CA LEU A 350 -17.11 -32.39 14.95
C LEU A 350 -17.79 -31.02 14.83
N LEU A 351 -17.20 -30.06 14.11
CA LEU A 351 -17.73 -28.69 14.01
C LEU A 351 -19.16 -28.69 13.42
N PRO A 352 -20.13 -27.96 13.99
CA PRO A 352 -21.49 -27.89 13.46
C PRO A 352 -21.53 -27.32 12.04
N ARG A 353 -22.43 -27.85 11.19
CA ARG A 353 -22.76 -27.19 9.92
C ARG A 353 -23.69 -26.01 10.18
N ILE A 354 -23.34 -24.82 9.69
CA ILE A 354 -24.04 -23.56 10.00
C ILE A 354 -24.19 -22.67 8.77
N LYS A 355 -25.23 -21.85 8.72
CA LYS A 355 -25.36 -20.78 7.71
C LYS A 355 -24.60 -19.53 8.18
N ILE A 356 -24.02 -18.77 7.25
CA ILE A 356 -23.31 -17.53 7.60
C ILE A 356 -24.19 -16.51 8.37
N THR A 357 -25.50 -16.47 8.09
CA THR A 357 -26.44 -15.61 8.82
C THR A 357 -26.59 -16.01 10.28
N GLU A 358 -26.65 -17.31 10.56
CA GLU A 358 -26.69 -17.83 11.92
C GLU A 358 -25.36 -17.63 12.65
N LEU A 359 -24.22 -17.82 11.97
CA LEU A 359 -22.90 -17.58 12.53
C LEU A 359 -22.75 -16.13 13.00
N LEU A 360 -23.16 -15.16 12.17
CA LEU A 360 -23.09 -13.75 12.53
C LEU A 360 -24.03 -13.40 13.69
N MET A 361 -25.17 -14.06 13.81
CA MET A 361 -26.05 -13.92 14.98
C MET A 361 -25.40 -14.47 16.24
N ASP A 362 -24.84 -15.69 16.19
CA ASP A 362 -24.15 -16.30 17.33
C ASP A 362 -23.02 -15.37 17.82
N VAL A 363 -22.19 -14.86 16.90
CA VAL A 363 -21.08 -13.96 17.22
C VAL A 363 -21.56 -12.62 17.78
N ASP A 364 -22.62 -12.03 17.23
CA ASP A 364 -23.21 -10.81 17.78
C ASP A 364 -23.84 -11.03 19.16
N GLU A 365 -24.39 -12.21 19.43
CA GLU A 365 -24.91 -12.57 20.75
C GLU A 365 -23.79 -12.64 21.81
N TRP A 366 -22.63 -13.19 21.44
CA TRP A 366 -21.47 -13.29 22.35
C TRP A 366 -20.76 -11.97 22.58
N THR A 367 -20.64 -11.15 21.53
CA THR A 367 -19.76 -9.97 21.55
C THR A 367 -20.52 -8.66 21.55
N GLY A 368 -21.75 -8.63 21.06
CA GLY A 368 -22.56 -7.43 20.85
C GLY A 368 -21.95 -6.43 19.87
N PHE A 369 -21.12 -6.86 18.91
CA PHE A 369 -20.38 -5.95 18.02
C PHE A 369 -21.29 -5.01 17.22
N THR A 370 -22.55 -5.39 16.95
CA THR A 370 -23.50 -4.55 16.21
C THR A 370 -23.82 -3.23 16.91
N ARG A 371 -23.62 -3.13 18.23
CA ARG A 371 -23.83 -1.89 19.01
C ARG A 371 -22.97 -0.72 18.53
N HIS A 372 -21.84 -1.00 17.88
CA HIS A 372 -20.90 0.01 17.41
C HIS A 372 -21.39 0.73 16.15
N PHE A 373 -22.33 0.17 15.39
CA PHE A 373 -22.95 0.79 14.23
C PHE A 373 -24.02 1.81 14.63
N THR A 374 -23.56 2.87 15.29
CA THR A 374 -24.38 3.96 15.81
C THR A 374 -24.79 4.93 14.71
N HIS A 375 -25.97 5.51 14.85
CA HIS A 375 -26.54 6.48 13.92
C HIS A 375 -25.71 7.79 13.91
N LEU A 376 -25.44 8.33 12.72
CA LEU A 376 -24.52 9.45 12.52
C LEU A 376 -24.90 10.71 13.32
N LYS A 377 -26.20 10.98 13.48
CA LYS A 377 -26.72 12.21 14.07
C LYS A 377 -26.71 12.20 15.61
N ASP A 378 -27.34 11.20 16.19
CA ASP A 378 -27.66 11.12 17.63
C ASP A 378 -26.88 10.01 18.36
N GLY A 379 -26.14 9.17 17.64
CA GLY A 379 -25.38 8.06 18.23
C GLY A 379 -26.24 6.85 18.63
N ALA A 380 -27.53 6.82 18.27
CA ALA A 380 -28.42 5.72 18.63
C ALA A 380 -28.02 4.40 17.94
N GLN A 381 -28.22 3.26 18.59
CA GLN A 381 -27.98 1.95 17.97
C GLN A 381 -29.00 1.67 16.85
N ALA A 382 -28.61 0.85 15.87
CA ALA A 382 -29.54 0.37 14.85
C ALA A 382 -30.67 -0.44 15.50
N LYS A 383 -31.91 -0.01 15.30
CA LYS A 383 -33.11 -0.68 15.87
C LYS A 383 -33.32 -2.07 15.27
N ASP A 384 -33.03 -2.22 13.98
CA ASP A 384 -33.16 -3.48 13.25
C ASP A 384 -31.78 -4.10 13.04
N ARG A 385 -31.39 -5.01 13.95
CA ARG A 385 -30.10 -5.72 13.90
C ARG A 385 -29.98 -6.60 12.67
N THR A 386 -31.08 -7.24 12.26
CA THR A 386 -31.14 -8.10 11.08
C THR A 386 -30.86 -7.31 9.80
N LEU A 387 -31.46 -6.12 9.66
CA LEU A 387 -31.21 -5.23 8.52
C LEU A 387 -29.74 -4.77 8.50
N LEU A 388 -29.15 -4.47 9.65
CA LEU A 388 -27.73 -4.11 9.77
C LEU A 388 -26.81 -5.27 9.35
N LEU A 389 -27.02 -6.46 9.90
CA LEU A 389 -26.22 -7.64 9.56
C LEU A 389 -26.37 -8.02 8.08
N THR A 390 -27.55 -7.79 7.48
CA THR A 390 -27.77 -7.94 6.04
C THR A 390 -26.92 -6.98 5.22
N ALA A 391 -26.82 -5.71 5.62
CA ALA A 391 -25.98 -4.72 4.93
C ALA A 391 -24.49 -5.09 5.04
N ILE A 392 -24.02 -5.45 6.25
CA ILE A 392 -22.64 -5.90 6.51
C ILE A 392 -22.30 -7.13 5.67
N LEU A 393 -23.19 -8.14 5.66
CA LEU A 393 -22.97 -9.35 4.88
C LEU A 393 -22.94 -9.03 3.39
N GLY A 394 -23.79 -8.12 2.89
CA GLY A 394 -23.82 -7.71 1.49
C GLY A 394 -22.54 -7.01 1.02
N ASP A 395 -21.85 -6.30 1.92
CA ASP A 395 -20.51 -5.77 1.69
C ASP A 395 -19.46 -6.89 1.66
N ALA A 396 -19.50 -7.79 2.66
CA ALA A 396 -18.53 -8.87 2.85
C ALA A 396 -18.49 -9.90 1.72
N ILE A 397 -19.65 -10.33 1.22
CA ILE A 397 -19.72 -11.36 0.17
C ILE A 397 -19.66 -10.79 -1.25
N ASN A 398 -19.45 -9.48 -1.39
CA ASN A 398 -19.44 -8.74 -2.67
C ASN A 398 -20.77 -8.74 -3.46
N LEU A 399 -21.91 -8.97 -2.82
CA LEU A 399 -23.21 -9.00 -3.51
C LEU A 399 -23.73 -7.58 -3.77
N GLY A 400 -23.59 -6.70 -2.78
CA GLY A 400 -24.11 -5.34 -2.77
C GLY A 400 -25.62 -5.26 -2.50
N LEU A 401 -26.08 -4.08 -2.05
CA LEU A 401 -27.40 -3.91 -1.43
C LEU A 401 -28.59 -4.26 -2.34
N THR A 402 -28.50 -4.00 -3.66
CA THR A 402 -29.60 -4.28 -4.59
C THR A 402 -29.90 -5.78 -4.67
N LYS A 403 -28.88 -6.60 -4.95
CA LYS A 403 -29.03 -8.05 -5.01
C LYS A 403 -29.28 -8.63 -3.62
N MET A 404 -28.71 -8.02 -2.57
CA MET A 404 -29.00 -8.42 -1.20
C MET A 404 -30.48 -8.28 -0.83
N ALA A 405 -31.15 -7.22 -1.30
CA ALA A 405 -32.58 -7.04 -1.08
C ALA A 405 -33.43 -8.13 -1.78
N GLU A 406 -33.01 -8.59 -2.97
CA GLU A 406 -33.69 -9.67 -3.69
C GLU A 406 -33.47 -11.04 -3.02
N SER A 407 -32.30 -11.27 -2.43
CA SER A 407 -31.91 -12.53 -1.80
C SER A 407 -32.25 -12.63 -0.30
N SER A 408 -32.83 -11.57 0.30
CA SER A 408 -33.15 -11.49 1.73
C SER A 408 -34.65 -11.22 1.92
N PRO A 409 -35.46 -12.21 2.32
CA PRO A 409 -36.90 -12.04 2.47
C PRO A 409 -37.29 -10.89 3.42
N GLY A 410 -38.20 -10.01 2.97
CA GLY A 410 -38.70 -8.87 3.74
C GLY A 410 -37.80 -7.62 3.74
N MET A 411 -36.67 -7.67 3.04
CA MET A 411 -35.75 -6.54 2.90
C MET A 411 -36.01 -5.77 1.60
N THR A 412 -35.73 -4.48 1.60
CA THR A 412 -35.81 -3.64 0.39
C THR A 412 -34.54 -2.84 0.25
N TYR A 413 -34.18 -2.48 -0.99
CA TYR A 413 -33.01 -1.65 -1.27
C TYR A 413 -33.09 -0.30 -0.52
N ALA A 414 -34.27 0.32 -0.46
CA ALA A 414 -34.46 1.60 0.24
C ALA A 414 -34.10 1.51 1.73
N LYS A 415 -34.55 0.46 2.42
CA LYS A 415 -34.23 0.22 3.84
C LYS A 415 -32.72 -0.01 4.04
N LEU A 416 -32.10 -0.86 3.22
CA LEU A 416 -30.67 -1.17 3.31
C LEU A 416 -29.80 0.04 3.01
N SER A 417 -30.14 0.80 1.97
CA SER A 417 -29.41 2.01 1.57
C SER A 417 -29.49 3.09 2.65
N TRP A 418 -30.69 3.31 3.23
CA TRP A 418 -30.86 4.21 4.35
C TRP A 418 -30.03 3.77 5.56
N LEU A 419 -30.10 2.49 5.94
CA LEU A 419 -29.31 1.99 7.07
C LEU A 419 -27.81 2.14 6.83
N GLN A 420 -27.29 1.80 5.64
CA GLN A 420 -25.88 1.96 5.31
C GLN A 420 -25.46 3.43 5.44
N ALA A 421 -26.23 4.37 4.86
CA ALA A 421 -25.91 5.80 4.88
C ALA A 421 -25.82 6.40 6.30
N TRP A 422 -26.66 5.93 7.23
CA TRP A 422 -26.75 6.51 8.57
C TRP A 422 -25.98 5.75 9.65
N HIS A 423 -25.73 4.45 9.48
CA HIS A 423 -25.11 3.60 10.50
C HIS A 423 -23.76 3.00 10.10
N ILE A 424 -23.45 2.86 8.81
CA ILE A 424 -22.20 2.23 8.34
C ILE A 424 -21.20 3.31 7.91
N ARG A 425 -20.00 3.25 8.47
CA ARG A 425 -18.83 4.09 8.13
C ARG A 425 -17.55 3.37 8.53
N ASP A 426 -16.40 3.92 8.13
CA ASP A 426 -15.11 3.33 8.51
C ASP A 426 -14.97 3.19 10.03
N GLU A 427 -15.36 4.20 10.80
CA GLU A 427 -15.18 4.19 12.26
C GLU A 427 -16.05 3.12 12.94
N THR A 428 -17.26 2.86 12.45
CA THR A 428 -18.13 1.82 13.00
C THR A 428 -17.62 0.43 12.66
N TYR A 429 -17.07 0.24 11.45
CA TYR A 429 -16.40 -0.99 11.09
C TYR A 429 -15.14 -1.22 11.93
N SER A 430 -14.29 -0.19 12.12
CA SER A 430 -13.06 -0.30 12.91
C SER A 430 -13.35 -0.65 14.38
N THR A 431 -14.33 -0.01 15.00
CA THR A 431 -14.72 -0.28 16.39
C THR A 431 -15.41 -1.63 16.57
N ALA A 432 -16.30 -2.02 15.64
CA ALA A 432 -16.89 -3.36 15.64
C ALA A 432 -15.84 -4.46 15.43
N LEU A 433 -14.86 -4.23 14.55
CA LEU A 433 -13.76 -5.15 14.32
C LEU A 433 -12.89 -5.31 15.57
N ALA A 434 -12.57 -4.21 16.24
CA ALA A 434 -11.81 -4.23 17.49
C ALA A 434 -12.52 -5.09 18.56
N GLU A 435 -13.85 -5.02 18.66
CA GLU A 435 -14.61 -5.87 19.58
C GLU A 435 -14.40 -7.36 19.29
N LEU A 436 -14.47 -7.78 18.02
CA LEU A 436 -14.24 -9.18 17.63
C LEU A 436 -12.79 -9.61 17.87
N VAL A 437 -11.83 -8.75 17.53
CA VAL A 437 -10.40 -9.00 17.75
C VAL A 437 -10.09 -9.11 19.23
N ASN A 438 -10.68 -8.27 20.08
CA ASN A 438 -10.48 -8.30 21.53
C ASN A 438 -11.10 -9.55 22.15
N SER A 439 -12.26 -9.99 21.65
CA SER A 439 -12.86 -11.26 22.07
C SER A 439 -11.96 -12.45 21.71
N GLN A 440 -11.43 -12.49 20.48
CA GLN A 440 -10.46 -13.50 20.06
C GLN A 440 -9.20 -13.46 20.92
N PHE A 441 -8.67 -12.26 21.19
CA PHE A 441 -7.45 -12.06 21.96
C PHE A 441 -7.54 -12.58 23.39
N ARG A 442 -8.72 -12.43 24.02
CA ARG A 442 -8.98 -12.88 25.39
C ARG A 442 -9.41 -14.35 25.46
N HIS A 443 -9.68 -15.00 24.34
CA HIS A 443 -10.14 -16.38 24.31
C HIS A 443 -9.00 -17.35 24.66
N ALA A 444 -9.17 -18.16 25.70
CA ALA A 444 -8.11 -19.04 26.22
C ALA A 444 -7.52 -19.97 25.15
N PHE A 445 -8.38 -20.58 24.33
CA PHE A 445 -7.93 -21.43 23.23
C PHE A 445 -7.03 -20.72 22.19
N ALA A 446 -7.17 -19.41 22.02
CA ALA A 446 -6.35 -18.65 21.07
C ALA A 446 -4.87 -18.57 21.46
N ALA A 447 -4.56 -18.72 22.76
CA ALA A 447 -3.20 -18.73 23.28
C ALA A 447 -2.34 -19.88 22.73
N ASN A 448 -2.96 -20.94 22.18
CA ASN A 448 -2.23 -22.02 21.52
C ASN A 448 -1.52 -21.59 20.22
N TRP A 449 -1.88 -20.44 19.63
CA TRP A 449 -1.31 -19.95 18.37
C TRP A 449 -0.31 -18.80 18.53
N GLY A 450 -0.39 -18.09 19.65
CA GLY A 450 0.37 -16.89 19.94
C GLY A 450 -0.23 -16.11 21.10
N ASP A 451 0.51 -15.15 21.62
CA ASP A 451 0.14 -14.30 22.75
C ASP A 451 -0.41 -12.93 22.31
N GLY A 452 -0.63 -12.71 21.02
CA GLY A 452 -1.13 -11.46 20.48
C GLY A 452 -0.07 -10.36 20.33
N THR A 453 1.22 -10.67 20.50
CA THR A 453 2.32 -9.71 20.36
C THR A 453 2.94 -9.70 18.97
N THR A 454 2.69 -10.71 18.13
CA THR A 454 3.24 -10.77 16.78
C THR A 454 2.14 -10.72 15.71
N SER A 455 2.48 -10.22 14.53
CA SER A 455 1.54 -10.12 13.42
C SER A 455 2.21 -10.19 12.06
N SER A 456 1.43 -10.42 11.01
CA SER A 456 1.88 -10.28 9.63
C SER A 456 0.93 -9.41 8.82
N SER A 457 1.40 -8.88 7.69
CA SER A 457 0.53 -8.21 6.73
C SER A 457 0.85 -8.60 5.29
N ASP A 458 -0.21 -8.70 4.49
CA ASP A 458 -0.12 -9.03 3.07
C ASP A 458 -1.20 -8.30 2.26
N GLY A 459 -0.88 -8.05 0.99
CA GLY A 459 -1.75 -7.45 0.00
C GLY A 459 -2.45 -8.50 -0.85
N GLN A 460 -3.77 -8.61 -0.68
CA GLN A 460 -4.59 -9.46 -1.53
C GLN A 460 -5.17 -8.69 -2.71
N ARG A 461 -4.86 -9.11 -3.94
CA ARG A 461 -5.40 -8.46 -5.14
C ARG A 461 -6.77 -9.04 -5.52
N PHE A 462 -7.72 -8.13 -5.71
CA PHE A 462 -9.02 -8.36 -6.31
C PHE A 462 -9.08 -7.69 -7.68
N ARG A 463 -9.60 -8.40 -8.69
CA ARG A 463 -9.77 -7.84 -10.05
C ARG A 463 -10.78 -6.70 -10.02
N ALA A 464 -10.55 -5.66 -10.82
CA ALA A 464 -11.52 -4.59 -10.99
C ALA A 464 -12.27 -4.82 -12.30
N GLY A 465 -13.60 -4.92 -12.23
CA GLY A 465 -14.45 -5.28 -13.37
C GLY A 465 -15.54 -4.26 -13.66
N GLY A 466 -16.05 -4.24 -14.88
CA GLY A 466 -17.17 -3.39 -15.30
C GLY A 466 -16.93 -1.91 -14.99
N LYS A 467 -17.85 -1.28 -14.25
CA LYS A 467 -17.73 0.15 -13.88
C LYS A 467 -16.49 0.47 -13.03
N GLY A 468 -15.98 -0.50 -12.27
CA GLY A 468 -14.80 -0.37 -11.41
C GLY A 468 -13.47 -0.43 -12.17
N GLU A 469 -13.46 -0.99 -13.39
CA GLU A 469 -12.27 -1.13 -14.25
C GLU A 469 -11.60 0.22 -14.52
N SER A 470 -12.41 1.25 -14.78
CA SER A 470 -11.94 2.63 -15.00
C SER A 470 -11.17 3.23 -13.82
N THR A 471 -11.38 2.68 -12.62
CA THR A 471 -10.70 3.12 -11.40
C THR A 471 -9.54 2.21 -11.04
N GLY A 472 -9.54 0.93 -11.46
CA GLY A 472 -8.52 -0.08 -11.16
C GLY A 472 -7.13 0.30 -11.67
N HIS A 473 -6.08 -0.26 -11.06
CA HIS A 473 -4.71 -0.10 -11.55
C HIS A 473 -4.10 -1.43 -11.97
N VAL A 474 -3.19 -1.37 -12.93
CA VAL A 474 -2.43 -2.53 -13.41
C VAL A 474 -1.10 -2.58 -12.68
N ASN A 475 -0.75 -3.74 -12.10
CA ASN A 475 0.58 -3.99 -11.56
C ASN A 475 1.12 -5.27 -12.21
N PRO A 476 2.24 -5.19 -12.95
CA PRO A 476 2.86 -6.33 -13.62
C PRO A 476 3.09 -7.54 -12.69
N LYS A 477 3.33 -7.33 -11.39
CA LYS A 477 3.46 -8.41 -10.38
C LYS A 477 2.23 -9.33 -10.34
N TYR A 478 1.05 -8.80 -10.66
CA TYR A 478 -0.22 -9.52 -10.56
C TYR A 478 -0.98 -9.64 -11.89
N GLY A 479 -0.32 -9.34 -13.02
CA GLY A 479 -0.88 -9.43 -14.37
C GLY A 479 -1.27 -8.09 -15.00
N SER A 480 -1.83 -8.16 -16.22
CA SER A 480 -2.15 -7.00 -17.06
C SER A 480 -3.53 -6.38 -16.80
N GLU A 481 -4.36 -7.03 -15.97
CA GLU A 481 -5.72 -6.57 -15.70
C GLU A 481 -5.76 -5.53 -14.58
N PRO A 482 -6.68 -4.55 -14.63
CA PRO A 482 -6.90 -3.61 -13.53
C PRO A 482 -7.36 -4.32 -12.26
N GLY A 483 -6.89 -3.87 -11.10
CA GLY A 483 -7.29 -4.41 -9.81
C GLY A 483 -7.19 -3.43 -8.65
N ARG A 484 -7.59 -3.91 -7.48
CA ARG A 484 -7.42 -3.29 -6.17
C ARG A 484 -6.72 -4.25 -5.25
N LEU A 485 -5.98 -3.72 -4.28
CA LEU A 485 -5.30 -4.51 -3.28
C LEU A 485 -5.95 -4.21 -1.93
N PHE A 486 -6.36 -5.26 -1.21
CA PHE A 486 -6.77 -5.17 0.18
C PHE A 486 -5.56 -5.57 1.02
N TYR A 487 -4.94 -4.58 1.65
CA TYR A 487 -3.79 -4.78 2.52
C TYR A 487 -4.30 -5.05 3.93
N THR A 488 -4.05 -6.25 4.46
CA THR A 488 -4.65 -6.71 5.71
C THR A 488 -3.57 -7.14 6.69
N HIS A 489 -3.75 -6.76 7.96
CA HIS A 489 -2.92 -7.19 9.08
C HIS A 489 -3.64 -8.29 9.85
N ILE A 490 -2.89 -9.32 10.23
CA ILE A 490 -3.38 -10.49 10.96
C ILE A 490 -2.48 -10.74 12.18
N SER A 491 -3.07 -10.94 13.36
CA SER A 491 -2.32 -11.34 14.56
C SER A 491 -1.89 -12.81 14.47
N ASP A 492 -0.91 -13.18 15.28
CA ASP A 492 -0.56 -14.59 15.50
C ASP A 492 -1.72 -15.46 15.99
N GLN A 493 -2.77 -14.88 16.57
CA GLN A 493 -4.01 -15.54 16.95
C GLN A 493 -5.07 -15.56 15.82
N TYR A 494 -4.66 -15.36 14.56
CA TYR A 494 -5.49 -15.37 13.34
C TYR A 494 -6.49 -14.22 13.19
N ALA A 495 -6.58 -13.29 14.15
CA ALA A 495 -7.54 -12.18 14.08
C ALA A 495 -7.08 -11.14 13.05
N PRO A 496 -7.88 -10.82 12.01
CA PRO A 496 -7.49 -9.80 11.06
C PRO A 496 -7.88 -8.41 11.58
N PHE A 497 -6.95 -7.70 12.22
CA PHE A 497 -7.26 -6.51 13.03
C PHE A 497 -7.22 -5.18 12.27
N SER A 498 -6.70 -5.16 11.03
CA SER A 498 -6.69 -3.95 10.21
C SER A 498 -6.77 -4.29 8.73
N THR A 499 -7.46 -3.46 7.94
CA THR A 499 -7.50 -3.58 6.49
C THR A 499 -7.57 -2.22 5.81
N ARG A 500 -6.90 -2.07 4.67
CA ARG A 500 -6.94 -0.86 3.83
C ARG A 500 -7.05 -1.23 2.36
N VAL A 501 -7.89 -0.48 1.65
CA VAL A 501 -7.93 -0.51 0.19
C VAL A 501 -6.78 0.34 -0.32
N VAL A 502 -5.85 -0.27 -1.06
CA VAL A 502 -4.70 0.42 -1.62
C VAL A 502 -4.70 0.31 -3.14
N ASN A 503 -4.21 1.38 -3.79
CA ASN A 503 -4.09 1.43 -5.23
C ASN A 503 -2.98 0.49 -5.70
N VAL A 504 -3.29 -0.33 -6.69
CA VAL A 504 -2.35 -1.30 -7.28
C VAL A 504 -1.19 -0.52 -7.94
N GLY A 505 0.05 -0.75 -7.48
CA GLY A 505 1.27 -0.05 -7.95
C GLY A 505 1.93 0.87 -6.92
N VAL A 506 1.29 1.14 -5.77
CA VAL A 506 1.98 1.66 -4.58
C VAL A 506 2.65 0.48 -3.88
N ARG A 507 3.88 0.66 -3.36
CA ARG A 507 4.57 -0.43 -2.62
C ARG A 507 3.81 -0.75 -1.33
N ASP A 508 3.59 -2.04 -1.08
CA ASP A 508 2.91 -2.56 0.12
C ASP A 508 3.51 -2.00 1.41
N SER A 509 4.84 -1.82 1.41
CA SER A 509 5.64 -1.21 2.48
C SER A 509 5.12 0.14 2.99
N THR A 510 4.36 0.86 2.17
CA THR A 510 3.80 2.17 2.51
C THR A 510 2.75 2.09 3.62
N TYR A 511 1.98 1.00 3.68
CA TYR A 511 0.80 0.91 4.56
C TYR A 511 1.02 -0.02 5.77
N VAL A 512 2.20 -0.62 5.90
CA VAL A 512 2.60 -1.50 7.02
C VAL A 512 2.33 -0.82 8.37
N LEU A 513 2.88 0.38 8.56
CA LEU A 513 2.79 1.11 9.83
C LEU A 513 1.38 1.61 10.14
N ASP A 514 0.57 1.93 9.13
CA ASP A 514 -0.78 2.45 9.36
C ASP A 514 -1.66 1.41 10.07
N GLY A 515 -1.53 0.13 9.70
CA GLY A 515 -2.30 -0.93 10.33
C GLY A 515 -1.86 -1.24 11.76
N LEU A 516 -0.59 -0.99 12.08
CA LEU A 516 0.00 -1.18 13.41
C LEU A 516 -0.25 -0.01 14.38
N LEU A 517 -0.39 1.20 13.86
CA LEU A 517 -0.56 2.40 14.68
C LEU A 517 -2.03 2.81 14.89
N TYR A 518 -2.89 2.53 13.91
CA TYR A 518 -4.23 3.11 13.84
C TYR A 518 -5.35 2.05 13.87
N HIS A 519 -5.11 0.94 14.58
CA HIS A 519 -6.16 -0.03 14.93
C HIS A 519 -6.74 0.28 16.32
N GLU A 520 -7.99 -0.12 16.55
CA GLU A 520 -8.74 0.20 17.78
C GLU A 520 -8.77 -0.98 18.79
N SER A 521 -8.06 -2.07 18.50
CA SER A 521 -8.02 -3.26 19.36
C SER A 521 -6.99 -3.15 20.48
N ASP A 522 -7.12 -4.02 21.48
CA ASP A 522 -6.26 -4.12 22.66
C ASP A 522 -4.91 -4.81 22.37
N LEU A 523 -4.71 -5.29 21.15
CA LEU A 523 -3.47 -5.94 20.73
C LEU A 523 -2.29 -4.99 20.90
N ARG A 524 -1.18 -5.52 21.40
CA ARG A 524 0.08 -4.78 21.54
C ARG A 524 1.13 -5.46 20.70
N ILE A 525 1.11 -5.15 19.41
CA ILE A 525 2.07 -5.75 18.47
C ILE A 525 3.48 -5.21 18.76
N GLU A 526 4.41 -6.12 18.99
CA GLU A 526 5.83 -5.88 19.21
C GLU A 526 6.66 -6.27 17.97
N GLU A 527 6.29 -7.36 17.30
CA GLU A 527 6.99 -7.87 16.10
C GLU A 527 6.05 -8.01 14.90
N HIS A 528 6.52 -7.60 13.72
CA HIS A 528 5.71 -7.63 12.49
C HIS A 528 6.44 -8.22 11.29
N TYR A 529 5.75 -9.11 10.58
CA TYR A 529 6.24 -9.83 9.41
C TYR A 529 5.60 -9.31 8.11
N THR A 530 6.41 -9.19 7.06
CA THR A 530 5.94 -8.86 5.71
C THR A 530 6.71 -9.65 4.66
N ASP A 531 6.17 -9.77 3.45
CA ASP A 531 6.93 -10.27 2.31
C ASP A 531 7.99 -9.25 1.81
N THR A 532 8.83 -9.69 0.87
CA THR A 532 9.93 -8.89 0.30
C THR A 532 9.46 -7.54 -0.29
N ALA A 533 8.23 -7.49 -0.83
CA ALA A 533 7.64 -6.25 -1.37
C ALA A 533 7.24 -5.24 -0.27
N GLY A 534 7.24 -5.67 0.99
CA GLY A 534 6.79 -4.94 2.18
C GLY A 534 7.87 -4.09 2.88
N PHE A 535 9.14 -4.08 2.44
CA PHE A 535 10.18 -3.29 3.12
C PHE A 535 10.86 -2.23 2.25
N THR A 536 11.31 -1.16 2.93
CA THR A 536 12.26 -0.16 2.44
C THR A 536 13.11 0.31 3.62
N ASP A 537 14.26 0.94 3.38
CA ASP A 537 15.10 1.48 4.46
C ASP A 537 14.29 2.46 5.35
N HIS A 538 13.47 3.35 4.77
CA HIS A 538 12.63 4.25 5.57
C HIS A 538 11.63 3.51 6.46
N VAL A 539 11.13 2.34 6.04
CA VAL A 539 10.21 1.52 6.86
C VAL A 539 10.97 0.85 8.00
N PHE A 540 12.17 0.31 7.75
CA PHE A 540 13.04 -0.20 8.82
C PHE A 540 13.31 0.85 9.88
N ALA A 541 13.68 2.08 9.45
CA ALA A 541 13.92 3.19 10.37
C ALA A 541 12.67 3.53 11.20
N LEU A 542 11.52 3.74 10.55
CA LEU A 542 10.30 4.12 11.27
C LEU A 542 9.77 3.01 12.18
N MET A 543 9.86 1.73 11.78
CA MET A 543 9.48 0.60 12.64
C MET A 543 10.29 0.63 13.94
N HIS A 544 11.62 0.79 13.82
CA HIS A 544 12.50 0.89 14.98
C HIS A 544 12.17 2.09 15.88
N LEU A 545 12.06 3.29 15.30
CA LEU A 545 11.75 4.52 16.03
C LEU A 545 10.41 4.44 16.80
N LEU A 546 9.43 3.71 16.25
CA LEU A 546 8.09 3.58 16.80
C LEU A 546 7.94 2.39 17.77
N GLY A 547 8.98 1.57 17.92
CA GLY A 547 9.06 0.47 18.89
C GLY A 547 8.68 -0.92 18.35
N PHE A 548 8.68 -1.12 17.02
CA PHE A 548 8.36 -2.40 16.41
C PHE A 548 9.62 -3.12 15.94
N ARG A 549 9.76 -4.41 16.28
CA ARG A 549 10.70 -5.32 15.63
C ARG A 549 10.16 -5.65 14.24
N PHE A 550 10.88 -5.24 13.21
CA PHE A 550 10.47 -5.50 11.83
C PHE A 550 11.22 -6.69 11.25
N ALA A 551 10.48 -7.71 10.82
CA ALA A 551 11.05 -8.96 10.35
C ALA A 551 10.48 -9.37 8.98
N PRO A 552 10.90 -8.69 7.88
CA PRO A 552 10.46 -9.04 6.54
C PRO A 552 11.14 -10.31 6.01
N ARG A 553 10.40 -11.15 5.29
CA ARG A 553 10.95 -12.28 4.53
C ARG A 553 11.56 -11.78 3.22
N ILE A 554 12.88 -11.68 3.18
CA ILE A 554 13.65 -11.23 2.01
C ILE A 554 13.99 -12.44 1.12
N ARG A 555 13.38 -12.53 -0.07
CA ARG A 555 13.59 -13.65 -1.01
C ARG A 555 15.01 -13.68 -1.56
N ASP A 556 15.49 -12.53 -2.05
CA ASP A 556 16.79 -12.40 -2.72
C ASP A 556 17.83 -11.82 -1.75
N LEU A 557 17.99 -12.49 -0.60
CA LEU A 557 18.85 -11.99 0.49
C LEU A 557 20.32 -11.86 0.05
N GLY A 558 20.80 -12.75 -0.82
CA GLY A 558 22.16 -12.68 -1.38
C GLY A 558 22.44 -11.43 -2.23
N GLU A 559 21.40 -10.80 -2.78
CA GLU A 559 21.52 -9.54 -3.53
C GLU A 559 21.37 -8.31 -2.62
N THR A 560 20.85 -8.50 -1.41
CA THR A 560 20.56 -7.41 -0.48
C THR A 560 21.85 -6.94 0.20
N LYS A 561 22.15 -5.65 0.05
CA LYS A 561 23.42 -5.09 0.51
C LYS A 561 23.41 -4.67 2.00
N LEU A 562 24.46 -5.06 2.70
CA LEU A 562 24.80 -4.67 4.07
C LEU A 562 25.62 -3.38 4.08
N TYR A 563 25.54 -2.62 5.16
CA TYR A 563 26.27 -1.36 5.33
C TYR A 563 27.07 -1.37 6.62
N VAL A 564 28.29 -0.85 6.55
CA VAL A 564 29.24 -0.83 7.68
C VAL A 564 29.54 0.61 8.10
N PRO A 565 29.92 0.87 9.37
CA PRO A 565 30.22 2.23 9.83
C PRO A 565 31.51 2.78 9.22
N ASN A 566 32.56 1.96 9.16
CA ASN A 566 33.91 2.36 8.77
C ASN A 566 34.25 1.89 7.36
N SER A 567 35.18 0.95 7.18
CA SER A 567 35.65 0.51 5.87
C SER A 567 35.09 -0.86 5.51
N VAL A 568 34.68 -1.02 4.24
CA VAL A 568 34.31 -2.33 3.69
C VAL A 568 35.50 -3.30 3.63
N GLN A 569 36.73 -2.79 3.69
CA GLN A 569 37.94 -3.63 3.68
C GLN A 569 38.14 -4.41 4.99
N ASP A 570 37.53 -3.94 6.08
CA ASP A 570 37.68 -4.55 7.41
C ASP A 570 36.94 -5.91 7.51
N TYR A 571 36.07 -6.20 6.54
CA TYR A 571 35.24 -7.41 6.52
C TYR A 571 35.38 -8.19 5.19
N PRO A 572 36.56 -8.78 4.91
CA PRO A 572 36.84 -9.46 3.64
C PRO A 572 35.88 -10.63 3.37
N THR A 573 35.50 -11.39 4.40
CA THR A 573 34.55 -12.52 4.29
C THR A 573 33.15 -12.07 3.86
N LEU A 574 32.68 -10.92 4.32
CA LEU A 574 31.34 -10.40 4.01
C LEU A 574 31.30 -9.54 2.75
N ARG A 575 32.44 -9.29 2.11
CA ARG A 575 32.59 -8.37 0.97
C ARG A 575 31.57 -8.57 -0.16
N PRO A 576 31.17 -9.80 -0.55
CA PRO A 576 30.14 -10.00 -1.59
C PRO A 576 28.77 -9.36 -1.25
N MET A 577 28.46 -9.25 0.05
CA MET A 577 27.20 -8.70 0.55
C MET A 577 27.28 -7.22 0.93
N LEU A 578 28.47 -6.60 1.00
CA LEU A 578 28.60 -5.19 1.38
C LEU A 578 28.21 -4.24 0.23
N GLY A 579 27.46 -3.19 0.56
CA GLY A 579 27.03 -2.13 -0.37
C GLY A 579 27.74 -0.79 -0.19
N GLY A 580 28.48 -0.61 0.90
CA GLY A 580 29.19 0.62 1.20
C GLY A 580 29.15 0.97 2.68
N THR A 581 29.42 2.24 2.96
CA THR A 581 29.56 2.78 4.32
C THR A 581 28.35 3.62 4.71
N LEU A 582 28.12 3.79 6.01
CA LEU A 582 27.03 4.58 6.58
C LEU A 582 27.44 6.06 6.71
N ASN A 583 26.53 6.99 6.37
CA ASN A 583 26.77 8.42 6.58
C ASN A 583 26.21 8.90 7.94
N ILE A 584 26.91 8.56 9.02
CA ILE A 584 26.50 8.87 10.39
C ILE A 584 26.38 10.37 10.65
N LYS A 585 27.30 11.17 10.10
CA LYS A 585 27.28 12.64 10.25
C LYS A 585 25.98 13.25 9.72
N HIS A 586 25.44 12.71 8.63
CA HIS A 586 24.18 13.16 8.06
C HIS A 586 22.97 12.77 8.92
N VAL A 587 23.02 11.61 9.59
CA VAL A 587 21.99 11.21 10.57
C VAL A 587 21.99 12.18 11.76
N CYS A 588 23.17 12.50 12.32
CA CYS A 588 23.30 13.47 13.41
C CYS A 588 22.75 14.85 13.02
N ALA A 589 23.07 15.34 11.81
CA ALA A 589 22.65 16.66 11.36
C ALA A 589 21.13 16.83 11.24
N HIS A 590 20.39 15.75 10.98
CA HIS A 590 18.93 15.75 10.79
C HIS A 590 18.18 15.01 11.90
N TRP A 591 18.82 14.75 13.04
CA TRP A 591 18.26 13.92 14.11
C TRP A 591 16.93 14.48 14.65
N ASP A 592 16.86 15.79 14.89
CA ASP A 592 15.65 16.43 15.39
C ASP A 592 14.48 16.37 14.40
N GLU A 593 14.76 16.43 13.10
CA GLU A 593 13.75 16.24 12.06
C GLU A 593 13.24 14.80 12.03
N ILE A 594 14.13 13.80 12.21
CA ILE A 594 13.75 12.38 12.32
C ILE A 594 12.84 12.18 13.54
N LEU A 595 13.23 12.68 14.71
CA LEU A 595 12.43 12.57 15.94
C LEU A 595 11.08 13.28 15.79
N ARG A 596 11.05 14.48 15.20
CA ARG A 596 9.83 15.23 14.96
C ARG A 596 8.90 14.48 14.01
N LEU A 597 9.42 13.88 12.94
CA LEU A 597 8.66 13.04 12.02
C LEU A 597 8.05 11.83 12.73
N ALA A 598 8.87 11.05 13.45
CA ALA A 598 8.41 9.84 14.13
C ALA A 598 7.39 10.16 15.23
N ALA A 599 7.61 11.22 16.01
CA ALA A 599 6.67 11.65 17.05
C ALA A 599 5.34 12.14 16.45
N SER A 600 5.38 12.83 15.31
CA SER A 600 4.18 13.26 14.57
C SER A 600 3.33 12.07 14.11
N ILE A 601 4.01 11.03 13.60
CA ILE A 601 3.37 9.76 13.21
C ILE A 601 2.78 9.06 14.44
N LYS A 602 3.55 8.90 15.53
CA LYS A 602 3.06 8.22 16.75
C LYS A 602 1.86 8.93 17.38
N GLN A 603 1.85 10.27 17.39
CA GLN A 603 0.71 11.05 17.90
C GLN A 603 -0.50 11.09 16.96
N GLY A 604 -0.36 10.58 15.73
CA GLY A 604 -1.44 10.59 14.74
C GLY A 604 -1.72 11.97 14.12
N THR A 605 -0.78 12.92 14.18
CA THR A 605 -0.95 14.20 13.45
C THR A 605 -0.87 14.01 11.94
N VAL A 606 -0.21 12.93 11.50
CA VAL A 606 -0.10 12.51 10.11
C VAL A 606 0.03 10.98 10.02
N THR A 607 -0.50 10.38 8.96
CA THR A 607 -0.35 8.93 8.75
C THR A 607 1.05 8.58 8.26
N ALA A 608 1.54 7.38 8.63
CA ALA A 608 2.85 6.92 8.19
C ALA A 608 2.88 6.72 6.68
N SER A 609 1.79 6.19 6.10
CA SER A 609 1.64 6.01 4.65
C SER A 609 1.76 7.31 3.87
N LEU A 610 1.20 8.42 4.36
CA LEU A 610 1.31 9.71 3.69
C LEU A 610 2.75 10.20 3.68
N MET A 611 3.46 10.09 4.81
CA MET A 611 4.86 10.48 4.93
C MET A 611 5.77 9.59 4.09
N LEU A 612 5.60 8.28 4.13
CA LEU A 612 6.39 7.34 3.30
C LEU A 612 6.22 7.60 1.80
N ARG A 613 5.02 7.98 1.34
CA ARG A 613 4.80 8.36 -0.07
C ARG A 613 5.55 9.63 -0.45
N LYS A 614 5.62 10.63 0.42
CA LYS A 614 6.36 11.88 0.19
C LYS A 614 7.87 11.66 0.27
N LEU A 615 8.33 10.93 1.29
CA LEU A 615 9.75 10.56 1.46
C LEU A 615 10.28 9.71 0.30
N GLY A 616 9.43 8.81 -0.24
CA GLY A 616 9.75 8.00 -1.41
C GLY A 616 9.71 8.74 -2.75
N SER A 617 9.08 9.92 -2.82
CA SER A 617 8.96 10.71 -4.05
C SER A 617 9.96 11.86 -4.15
N TYR A 618 10.59 12.28 -3.05
CA TYR A 618 11.67 13.27 -3.09
C TYR A 618 12.80 12.82 -4.03
N PRO A 619 13.40 13.76 -4.79
CA PRO A 619 14.71 13.56 -5.38
C PRO A 619 15.70 13.12 -4.30
N ARG A 620 16.80 12.45 -4.68
CA ARG A 620 17.86 11.97 -3.74
C ARG A 620 18.55 13.08 -2.90
N GLN A 621 17.99 14.29 -2.85
CA GLN A 621 18.55 15.51 -2.29
C GLN A 621 17.82 16.00 -1.01
N ASN A 622 16.67 15.42 -0.62
CA ASN A 622 16.03 15.81 0.65
C ASN A 622 16.82 15.26 1.85
N GLY A 623 17.29 16.15 2.73
CA GLY A 623 18.14 15.83 3.88
C GLY A 623 17.51 14.82 4.84
N LEU A 624 16.26 15.04 5.26
CA LEU A 624 15.50 14.14 6.13
C LEU A 624 15.30 12.75 5.50
N ALA A 625 14.91 12.68 4.23
CA ALA A 625 14.72 11.40 3.56
C ALA A 625 16.02 10.59 3.45
N VAL A 626 17.15 11.26 3.19
CA VAL A 626 18.46 10.61 3.17
C VAL A 626 18.88 10.16 4.57
N ALA A 627 18.71 10.99 5.58
CA ALA A 627 19.05 10.66 6.97
C ALA A 627 18.24 9.46 7.49
N LEU A 628 16.92 9.45 7.24
CA LEU A 628 16.05 8.34 7.61
C LEU A 628 16.42 7.05 6.85
N ARG A 629 16.90 7.15 5.61
CA ARG A 629 17.40 6.00 4.85
C ARG A 629 18.69 5.43 5.45
N GLU A 630 19.64 6.27 5.85
CA GLU A 630 20.88 5.80 6.50
C GLU A 630 20.57 5.10 7.83
N LEU A 631 19.68 5.67 8.64
CA LEU A 631 19.18 5.01 9.86
C LEU A 631 18.54 3.65 9.53
N GLY A 632 17.73 3.60 8.47
CA GLY A 632 17.11 2.37 7.98
C GLY A 632 18.10 1.30 7.52
N ARG A 633 19.27 1.70 7.01
CA ARG A 633 20.34 0.77 6.63
C ARG A 633 21.02 0.13 7.84
N ILE A 634 21.13 0.86 8.95
CA ILE A 634 21.64 0.31 10.23
C ILE A 634 20.71 -0.82 10.66
N GLU A 635 19.42 -0.52 10.82
CA GLU A 635 18.41 -1.47 11.30
C GLU A 635 18.24 -2.66 10.35
N ARG A 636 18.25 -2.44 9.03
CA ARG A 636 18.21 -3.52 8.06
C ARG A 636 19.44 -4.41 8.14
N THR A 637 20.63 -3.84 8.30
CA THR A 637 21.87 -4.62 8.41
C THR A 637 21.85 -5.48 9.67
N LEU A 638 21.47 -4.90 10.81
CA LEU A 638 21.27 -5.63 12.07
C LEU A 638 20.27 -6.79 11.90
N PHE A 639 19.11 -6.53 11.29
CA PHE A 639 18.12 -7.57 11.02
C PHE A 639 18.68 -8.70 10.14
N ILE A 640 19.43 -8.40 9.08
CA ILE A 640 19.98 -9.44 8.20
C ILE A 640 21.02 -10.28 8.95
N LEU A 641 21.86 -9.65 9.78
CA LEU A 641 22.85 -10.38 10.60
C LEU A 641 22.16 -11.32 11.59
N ASP A 642 21.09 -10.87 12.27
CA ASP A 642 20.26 -11.71 13.13
C ASP A 642 19.56 -12.83 12.34
N TRP A 643 19.01 -12.51 11.16
CA TRP A 643 18.39 -13.47 10.25
C TRP A 643 19.33 -14.59 9.83
N LEU A 644 20.63 -14.31 9.61
CA LEU A 644 21.63 -15.32 9.27
C LEU A 644 21.90 -16.27 10.44
N GLN A 645 21.89 -15.75 11.66
CA GLN A 645 22.22 -16.50 12.87
C GLN A 645 21.05 -17.27 13.47
N SER A 646 19.79 -16.85 13.24
CA SER A 646 18.63 -17.42 13.92
C SER A 646 17.71 -18.24 13.00
N VAL A 647 17.80 -19.57 13.09
CA VAL A 647 16.84 -20.49 12.44
C VAL A 647 15.42 -20.28 12.98
N GLU A 648 15.30 -19.99 14.27
CA GLU A 648 14.04 -19.76 14.96
C GLU A 648 13.32 -18.51 14.44
N LEU A 649 14.03 -17.40 14.25
CA LEU A 649 13.49 -16.20 13.62
C LEU A 649 12.92 -16.52 12.24
N ARG A 650 13.68 -17.26 11.41
CA ARG A 650 13.22 -17.68 10.09
C ARG A 650 11.94 -18.50 10.18
N ARG A 651 11.88 -19.50 11.08
CA ARG A 651 10.69 -20.34 11.30
C ARG A 651 9.47 -19.52 11.73
N ARG A 652 9.63 -18.60 12.70
CA ARG A 652 8.54 -17.75 13.20
C ARG A 652 7.98 -16.83 12.11
N VAL A 653 8.86 -16.20 11.32
CA VAL A 653 8.47 -15.34 10.19
C VAL A 653 7.72 -16.14 9.12
N HIS A 654 8.21 -17.33 8.78
CA HIS A 654 7.53 -18.23 7.83
C HIS A 654 6.15 -18.66 8.33
N ALA A 655 6.03 -19.05 9.60
CA ALA A 655 4.75 -19.42 10.20
C ALA A 655 3.77 -18.23 10.20
N GLY A 656 4.22 -17.03 10.57
CA GLY A 656 3.40 -15.82 10.57
C GLY A 656 2.89 -15.42 9.18
N LEU A 657 3.71 -15.56 8.15
CA LEU A 657 3.30 -15.28 6.75
C LEU A 657 2.32 -16.33 6.21
N ASN A 658 2.54 -17.62 6.54
CA ASN A 658 1.62 -18.70 6.16
C ASN A 658 0.20 -18.47 6.72
N LYS A 659 0.06 -17.90 7.94
CA LYS A 659 -1.25 -17.52 8.50
C LYS A 659 -1.96 -16.48 7.62
N GLY A 660 -1.22 -15.48 7.11
CA GLY A 660 -1.74 -14.47 6.18
C GLY A 660 -2.21 -15.08 4.85
N GLU A 661 -1.41 -15.97 4.25
CA GLU A 661 -1.77 -16.69 3.03
C GLU A 661 -3.02 -17.56 3.21
N ALA A 662 -3.13 -18.28 4.33
CA ALA A 662 -4.30 -19.09 4.66
C ALA A 662 -5.56 -18.22 4.83
N ARG A 663 -5.45 -17.07 5.52
CA ARG A 663 -6.55 -16.11 5.65
C ARG A 663 -6.99 -15.56 4.29
N ASN A 664 -6.06 -15.31 3.38
CA ASN A 664 -6.39 -14.87 2.02
C ASN A 664 -7.24 -15.90 1.26
N SER A 665 -7.04 -17.20 1.52
CA SER A 665 -7.90 -18.25 0.96
C SER A 665 -9.33 -18.21 1.53
N LEU A 666 -9.49 -18.05 2.85
CA LEU A 666 -10.81 -17.84 3.47
C LEU A 666 -11.48 -16.57 2.94
N ALA A 667 -10.75 -15.45 2.86
CA ALA A 667 -11.28 -14.19 2.35
C ALA A 667 -11.78 -14.30 0.90
N ARG A 668 -11.10 -15.08 0.05
CA ARG A 668 -11.58 -15.39 -1.32
C ARG A 668 -12.86 -16.21 -1.31
N ALA A 669 -12.96 -17.20 -0.42
CA ALA A 669 -14.16 -18.01 -0.29
C ALA A 669 -15.37 -17.18 0.13
N VAL A 670 -15.19 -16.22 1.04
CA VAL A 670 -16.24 -15.27 1.46
C VAL A 670 -16.56 -14.26 0.36
N PHE A 671 -15.55 -13.71 -0.32
CA PHE A 671 -15.71 -12.67 -1.35
C PHE A 671 -15.98 -13.26 -2.75
N PHE A 672 -17.04 -14.07 -2.91
CA PHE A 672 -17.25 -14.86 -4.12
C PHE A 672 -18.17 -14.23 -5.17
N ASN A 673 -19.08 -13.32 -4.79
CA ASN A 673 -20.01 -12.74 -5.77
C ASN A 673 -19.29 -11.83 -6.77
N ARG A 674 -19.94 -11.59 -7.93
CA ARG A 674 -19.38 -10.81 -9.04
C ARG A 674 -18.03 -11.37 -9.52
N LEU A 675 -17.86 -12.70 -9.46
CA LEU A 675 -16.61 -13.41 -9.80
C LEU A 675 -15.41 -12.95 -8.94
N GLY A 676 -15.68 -12.45 -7.72
CA GLY A 676 -14.66 -11.83 -6.87
C GLY A 676 -14.12 -10.48 -7.38
N GLU A 677 -14.79 -9.87 -8.37
CA GLU A 677 -14.39 -8.58 -8.93
C GLU A 677 -14.99 -7.41 -8.15
N ILE A 678 -14.19 -6.37 -7.94
CA ILE A 678 -14.66 -5.09 -7.44
C ILE A 678 -15.21 -4.27 -8.62
N ARG A 679 -16.52 -3.99 -8.57
CA ARG A 679 -17.24 -3.28 -9.65
C ARG A 679 -17.65 -1.87 -9.28
N ASP A 680 -17.43 -1.44 -8.04
CA ASP A 680 -17.85 -0.14 -7.52
C ASP A 680 -16.96 0.98 -8.04
N ARG A 681 -17.57 2.14 -8.32
CA ARG A 681 -16.85 3.33 -8.81
C ARG A 681 -16.25 4.16 -7.69
N SER A 682 -16.94 4.31 -6.56
CA SER A 682 -16.47 5.14 -5.46
C SER A 682 -15.51 4.38 -4.56
N PHE A 683 -14.44 5.05 -4.14
CA PHE A 683 -13.44 4.49 -3.23
C PHE A 683 -14.05 4.14 -1.87
N GLU A 684 -15.03 4.92 -1.41
CA GLU A 684 -15.79 4.65 -0.18
C GLU A 684 -16.48 3.28 -0.21
N GLN A 685 -17.21 2.95 -1.28
CA GLN A 685 -17.89 1.66 -1.39
C GLN A 685 -16.89 0.51 -1.48
N GLN A 686 -15.73 0.73 -2.11
CA GLN A 686 -14.64 -0.25 -2.12
C GLN A 686 -14.09 -0.49 -0.70
N ARG A 687 -13.97 0.57 0.12
CA ARG A 687 -13.57 0.46 1.53
C ARG A 687 -14.60 -0.30 2.36
N TYR A 688 -15.89 -0.02 2.21
CA TYR A 688 -16.94 -0.77 2.93
C TYR A 688 -16.91 -2.26 2.59
N ARG A 689 -16.65 -2.63 1.33
CA ARG A 689 -16.41 -4.04 0.96
C ARG A 689 -15.21 -4.65 1.68
N ALA A 690 -14.07 -3.96 1.70
CA ALA A 690 -12.88 -4.45 2.39
C ALA A 690 -13.13 -4.60 3.90
N SER A 691 -13.73 -3.59 4.53
CA SER A 691 -14.07 -3.60 5.96
C SER A 691 -15.10 -4.66 6.32
N GLY A 692 -16.16 -4.82 5.53
CA GLY A 692 -17.17 -5.85 5.71
C GLY A 692 -16.59 -7.25 5.57
N LEU A 693 -15.77 -7.49 4.53
CA LEU A 693 -15.05 -8.75 4.34
C LEU A 693 -14.15 -9.05 5.54
N ASN A 694 -13.43 -8.06 6.04
CA ASN A 694 -12.53 -8.22 7.16
C ASN A 694 -13.28 -8.55 8.47
N LEU A 695 -14.38 -7.85 8.74
CA LEU A 695 -15.24 -8.08 9.90
C LEU A 695 -15.86 -9.48 9.89
N VAL A 696 -16.41 -9.92 8.74
CA VAL A 696 -17.01 -11.27 8.63
C VAL A 696 -15.94 -12.36 8.72
N THR A 697 -14.74 -12.11 8.18
CA THR A 697 -13.60 -13.03 8.35
C THR A 697 -13.22 -13.15 9.83
N ALA A 698 -13.16 -12.04 10.57
CA ALA A 698 -12.91 -12.06 12.02
C ALA A 698 -14.01 -12.80 12.80
N ALA A 699 -15.29 -12.63 12.40
CA ALA A 699 -16.40 -13.36 13.01
C ALA A 699 -16.29 -14.89 12.79
N ILE A 700 -15.90 -15.32 11.58
CA ILE A 700 -15.65 -16.74 11.27
C ILE A 700 -14.50 -17.28 12.13
N VAL A 701 -13.40 -16.54 12.25
CA VAL A 701 -12.25 -16.93 13.09
C VAL A 701 -12.66 -17.10 14.54
N LEU A 702 -13.41 -16.14 15.11
CA LEU A 702 -13.88 -16.21 16.49
C LEU A 702 -14.82 -17.39 16.72
N TRP A 703 -15.80 -17.58 15.83
CA TRP A 703 -16.74 -18.70 15.92
C TRP A 703 -16.01 -20.04 15.85
N ASN A 704 -15.10 -20.20 14.90
CA ASN A 704 -14.33 -21.43 14.78
C ASN A 704 -13.43 -21.67 16.01
N THR A 705 -12.85 -20.62 16.60
CA THR A 705 -12.03 -20.74 17.82
C THR A 705 -12.83 -21.32 18.98
N VAL A 706 -14.03 -20.79 19.22
CA VAL A 706 -14.97 -21.29 20.24
C VAL A 706 -15.33 -22.75 20.00
N TYR A 707 -15.64 -23.15 18.76
CA TYR A 707 -16.04 -24.52 18.47
C TYR A 707 -14.87 -25.51 18.38
N LEU A 708 -13.65 -25.05 18.07
CA LEU A 708 -12.44 -25.86 18.16
C LEU A 708 -12.15 -26.22 19.62
N GLU A 709 -12.24 -25.26 20.54
CA GLU A 709 -12.11 -25.52 21.98
C GLU A 709 -13.13 -26.58 22.43
N ARG A 710 -14.40 -26.38 22.11
CA ARG A 710 -15.47 -27.34 22.47
C ARG A 710 -15.24 -28.71 21.83
N ALA A 711 -14.78 -28.77 20.59
CA ALA A 711 -14.47 -30.03 19.92
C ALA A 711 -13.30 -30.76 20.59
N THR A 712 -12.30 -30.04 21.10
CA THR A 712 -11.19 -30.64 21.85
C THR A 712 -11.63 -31.13 23.23
N GLN A 713 -12.41 -30.33 23.98
CA GLN A 713 -12.97 -30.70 25.29
C GLN A 713 -13.86 -31.94 25.20
N ALA A 714 -14.76 -32.00 24.21
CA ALA A 714 -15.65 -33.15 24.01
C ALA A 714 -14.88 -34.46 23.71
N ARG A 715 -13.67 -34.37 23.16
CA ARG A 715 -12.81 -35.54 22.96
C ARG A 715 -12.17 -36.02 24.25
N GLU A 716 -11.69 -35.09 25.07
CA GLU A 716 -11.16 -35.40 26.39
C GLU A 716 -12.24 -36.06 27.26
N GLU A 717 -13.45 -35.50 27.27
CA GLU A 717 -14.62 -36.07 27.94
C GLU A 717 -14.99 -37.47 27.40
N ALA A 718 -14.78 -37.72 26.10
CA ALA A 718 -14.97 -39.03 25.48
C ALA A 718 -13.80 -40.00 25.71
N GLY A 719 -12.85 -39.69 26.59
CA GLY A 719 -11.71 -40.53 26.94
C GLY A 719 -10.62 -40.61 25.85
N LYS A 720 -10.62 -39.68 24.89
CA LYS A 720 -9.61 -39.59 23.82
C LYS A 720 -8.67 -38.43 24.12
N PRO A 721 -7.53 -38.66 24.80
CA PRO A 721 -6.63 -37.58 25.22
C PRO A 721 -6.13 -36.80 24.00
N VAL A 722 -6.10 -35.48 24.14
CA VAL A 722 -5.57 -34.56 23.13
C VAL A 722 -4.21 -34.08 23.64
N ASN A 723 -3.14 -34.25 22.84
CA ASN A 723 -1.84 -33.69 23.20
C ASN A 723 -1.91 -32.16 23.04
N PRO A 724 -1.69 -31.36 24.11
CA PRO A 724 -1.73 -29.89 24.04
C PRO A 724 -0.76 -29.31 23.01
N GLU A 725 0.39 -29.93 22.78
CA GLU A 725 1.38 -29.47 21.79
C GLU A 725 0.85 -29.52 20.35
N LEU A 726 -0.20 -30.33 20.09
CA LEU A 726 -0.80 -30.43 18.77
C LEU A 726 -1.86 -29.34 18.51
N LEU A 727 -2.33 -28.62 19.54
CA LEU A 727 -3.37 -27.61 19.41
C LEU A 727 -2.93 -26.42 18.55
N GLN A 728 -1.64 -26.07 18.58
CA GLN A 728 -1.06 -25.00 17.76
C GLN A 728 -1.21 -25.22 16.24
N TYR A 729 -1.45 -26.47 15.80
CA TYR A 729 -1.63 -26.83 14.39
C TYR A 729 -3.09 -26.78 13.94
N LEU A 730 -4.05 -26.65 14.87
CA LEU A 730 -5.44 -26.43 14.51
C LEU A 730 -5.60 -25.03 13.93
N SER A 731 -6.43 -24.87 12.91
CA SER A 731 -6.63 -23.57 12.24
C SER A 731 -8.08 -23.10 12.39
N PRO A 732 -8.33 -21.89 12.90
CA PRO A 732 -9.68 -21.32 12.96
C PRO A 732 -10.15 -20.80 11.60
N LEU A 733 -9.40 -21.05 10.53
CA LEU A 733 -9.71 -20.54 9.19
C LEU A 733 -10.57 -21.49 8.35
N GLY A 734 -10.94 -22.69 8.84
CA GLY A 734 -11.77 -23.63 8.07
C GLY A 734 -13.18 -23.10 7.77
N TRP A 735 -13.71 -23.33 6.57
CA TRP A 735 -15.05 -22.83 6.17
C TRP A 735 -15.97 -23.88 5.52
N GLU A 736 -15.53 -25.14 5.38
CA GLU A 736 -16.33 -26.18 4.71
C GLU A 736 -17.66 -26.49 5.42
N HIS A 737 -17.71 -26.30 6.74
CA HIS A 737 -18.92 -26.44 7.54
C HIS A 737 -19.83 -25.20 7.49
N ILE A 738 -19.40 -24.10 6.86
CA ILE A 738 -20.13 -22.83 6.80
C ILE A 738 -20.78 -22.69 5.41
N ASN A 739 -22.10 -22.65 5.37
CA ASN A 739 -22.83 -22.36 4.14
C ASN A 739 -22.83 -20.84 3.88
N LEU A 740 -22.09 -20.44 2.85
CA LEU A 740 -21.94 -19.06 2.38
C LEU A 740 -22.96 -18.67 1.29
N THR A 741 -23.79 -19.60 0.82
CA THR A 741 -24.67 -19.42 -0.35
C THR A 741 -26.13 -19.77 -0.06
N GLY A 742 -27.03 -19.38 -0.97
CA GLY A 742 -28.48 -19.56 -0.84
C GLY A 742 -29.20 -18.31 -0.34
N ASP A 743 -30.45 -18.47 0.12
CA ASP A 743 -31.24 -17.36 0.65
C ASP A 743 -30.69 -16.90 2.02
N TYR A 744 -30.52 -15.58 2.18
CA TYR A 744 -30.01 -14.98 3.42
C TYR A 744 -31.16 -14.71 4.39
N VAL A 745 -31.57 -15.78 5.06
CA VAL A 745 -32.65 -15.74 6.07
C VAL A 745 -32.04 -15.63 7.47
N TRP A 746 -32.52 -14.63 8.22
CA TRP A 746 -32.13 -14.35 9.60
C TRP A 746 -33.10 -14.99 10.60
N ARG A 747 -33.27 -16.30 10.49
CA ARG A 747 -34.02 -17.11 11.45
C ARG A 747 -33.06 -18.14 12.01
N GLN A 748 -32.93 -18.20 13.33
CA GLN A 748 -32.23 -19.32 13.96
C GLN A 748 -33.03 -20.59 13.69
N SER A 749 -32.45 -21.56 12.97
CA SER A 749 -33.05 -22.89 12.77
C SER A 749 -33.30 -23.65 14.09
N ARG A 750 -32.63 -23.25 15.17
CA ARG A 750 -32.84 -23.69 16.56
C ARG A 750 -32.67 -22.50 17.50
N LYS A 751 -33.66 -22.22 18.35
CA LYS A 751 -33.47 -21.29 19.48
C LYS A 751 -32.41 -21.86 20.41
N LEU A 752 -31.28 -21.19 20.53
CA LEU A 752 -30.32 -21.42 21.61
C LEU A 752 -30.86 -20.69 22.85
N GLU A 753 -30.73 -21.28 24.03
CA GLU A 753 -30.93 -20.51 25.27
C GLU A 753 -29.68 -19.66 25.53
N ASP A 754 -29.82 -18.52 26.21
CA ASP A 754 -28.71 -17.62 26.53
C ASP A 754 -27.51 -18.40 27.10
N GLY A 755 -26.36 -18.28 26.45
CA GLY A 755 -25.12 -18.97 26.84
C GLY A 755 -25.02 -20.45 26.44
N LYS A 756 -25.99 -21.02 25.72
CA LYS A 756 -25.91 -22.37 25.16
C LYS A 756 -25.38 -22.36 23.73
N PHE A 757 -24.51 -23.32 23.42
CA PHE A 757 -23.88 -23.48 22.11
C PHE A 757 -24.58 -24.56 21.27
N ARG A 758 -24.32 -24.56 19.96
CA ARG A 758 -24.83 -25.61 19.05
C ARG A 758 -24.18 -26.96 19.39
N PRO A 759 -24.90 -28.08 19.24
CA PRO A 759 -24.34 -29.40 19.50
C PRO A 759 -23.28 -29.75 18.44
N LEU A 760 -22.20 -30.39 18.87
CA LEU A 760 -21.19 -30.97 17.98
C LEU A 760 -21.78 -32.10 17.13
N ARG A 761 -21.20 -32.34 15.95
CA ARG A 761 -21.55 -33.49 15.10
C ARG A 761 -21.04 -34.80 15.69
N GLN A 762 -21.71 -35.90 15.39
CA GLN A 762 -21.25 -37.25 15.70
C GLN A 762 -20.30 -37.75 14.59
N LEU A 763 -19.17 -38.35 14.97
CA LEU A 763 -18.24 -38.99 14.03
C LEU A 763 -18.97 -40.12 13.27
N GLY A 764 -18.94 -40.10 11.93
CA GLY A 764 -19.45 -41.18 11.08
C GLY A 764 -20.92 -41.10 10.64
N LYS A 765 -21.64 -39.99 10.89
CA LYS A 765 -22.95 -39.71 10.26
C LYS A 765 -22.82 -38.53 9.27
N PRO A 766 -23.35 -38.64 8.03
CA PRO A 766 -23.15 -37.66 6.97
C PRO A 766 -23.71 -36.26 7.27
#